data_AF-A0A833S646-F1
#
_entry.id   AF-A0A833S646-F1
#
_cell.length_a   1.000
_cell.length_b   1.000
_cell.length_c   1.000
_cell.angle_alpha   90.00
_cell.angle_beta   90.00
_cell.angle_gamma   90.00
#
_symmetry.space_group_name_H-M   'P 1'
#
loop_
_entity.id
_entity.type
_entity.pdbx_description
1 polymer ?
#
loop_
_entity_poly.entity_id
_entity_poly.type
_entity_poly.pdbx_seq_one_letter_code
_entity_poly.pdbx_strand_id
1 'polypeptide(L)'
;MKLLCTSVLLLSTIVNLQAYEKLKGIYSWKALDFAFPNEYARMTAINNRVFIPGSPLPIDVDVYNEEHKSTVFMAIPRFQDGVPVTLGYVTNQTSLDGNPLITPYPSWTYNDANNCASIISVYRIQIDECDRLWVLDTGKLEEKQVCSPKLLVFSLRETRLITSHRFPRDQYKEDSLFVTVVVDVRNGDDKCKNTFAYVADVTGFALIVYDFSNSRSWRISNNLFYPYPPYGTFDINGGTFDLMDGVLGLALGPVHNGDRILYFHSLASRVESWVPTSVIRNYTLFHENSEAAARSFVAFEEERSSQSVAEAMDRDGVLFFGLISDLAIACWNSKHYPQYGKKNIEMIVRNSETLQFPSGLKIITSKKGRQELWVLTASFQKYMTGTLRSNETNFRIQAGFVDELIRGTSHHVAKDLKNAMEVIYEWKYINFVPNNGEESSGNYTKFVPIDVDRWRNYTFVTVIRQEKDVPSSLNVITDRNGPGGPLLAPYPDWSWADVNNCSAIISVYRVAIDKCDRLWVLDTGVIGITNHVCPAKLVVFDLRTSRLLRRIEIPKDVATNSTTDQGLLITPVVQTFGHNCEKTIVYIADVDGYGLIVYNGSSFRRLTSSAFDADLRYENYTIEGQTFQLTDGVVGMALSQMTGLLHFNSMTSHNLNALRTKPLLRGDEPEYIVGEDVLWTQASAKAASRTGAIFFGLVSDTSIACISEHRSLERRNIEVIAKNRQTLQFTSGLKVKDSHRREELLAVTNKYQIAATGTYNTSDVNFRILRGNVFKLITGTRCLPPL
;
A
#
# COMPACT_ATOMS: atom_id res chain seq x y z
N MET A 1 25.65 23.16 61.63
CA MET A 1 24.62 24.20 61.62
C MET A 1 23.96 24.20 60.23
N LYS A 2 22.73 23.67 60.15
CA LYS A 2 21.78 23.60 59.01
C LYS A 2 22.32 23.18 57.61
N LEU A 3 22.19 21.88 57.29
CA LEU A 3 21.98 21.41 55.91
C LEU A 3 20.55 21.77 55.49
N LEU A 4 20.38 22.55 54.43
CA LEU A 4 19.12 22.65 53.70
C LEU A 4 19.06 21.53 52.67
N CYS A 5 18.15 20.57 52.90
CA CYS A 5 17.76 19.55 51.94
C CYS A 5 16.62 20.13 51.09
N THR A 6 16.89 20.53 49.85
CA THR A 6 15.87 20.91 48.88
C THR A 6 15.39 19.65 48.16
N SER A 7 14.25 19.12 48.62
CA SER A 7 13.52 18.05 47.95
C SER A 7 12.92 18.57 46.65
N VAL A 8 13.49 18.20 45.50
CA VAL A 8 12.87 18.37 44.19
C VAL A 8 11.86 17.23 44.00
N LEU A 9 10.56 17.53 44.11
CA LEU A 9 9.50 16.63 43.66
C LEU A 9 9.53 16.57 42.13
N LEU A 10 10.06 15.49 41.56
CA LEU A 10 9.80 15.10 40.18
C LEU A 10 8.36 14.58 40.10
N LEU A 11 7.44 15.41 39.62
CA LEU A 11 6.16 14.95 39.07
C LEU A 11 6.45 14.27 37.73
N SER A 12 6.61 12.94 37.74
CA SER A 12 6.56 12.13 36.53
C SER A 12 5.14 12.14 35.99
N THR A 13 4.90 12.97 34.98
CA THR A 13 3.75 12.82 34.09
C THR A 13 3.90 11.48 33.38
N ILE A 14 3.17 10.46 33.85
CA ILE A 14 2.97 9.21 33.11
C ILE A 14 2.16 9.58 31.89
N VAL A 15 2.85 9.90 30.79
CA VAL A 15 2.25 9.86 29.46
C VAL A 15 1.95 8.39 29.21
N ASN A 16 0.68 8.01 29.29
CA ASN A 16 0.19 6.73 28.82
C ASN A 16 0.48 6.67 27.31
N LEU A 17 1.68 6.20 26.93
CA LEU A 17 1.91 5.64 25.61
C LEU A 17 1.06 4.38 25.55
N GLN A 18 -0.15 4.50 25.03
CA GLN A 18 -0.95 3.35 24.63
C GLN A 18 -0.13 2.62 23.56
N ALA A 19 0.52 1.53 23.94
CA ALA A 19 1.31 0.72 23.03
C ALA A 19 0.39 0.31 21.87
N TYR A 20 0.79 0.65 20.64
CA TYR A 20 0.03 0.31 19.45
C TYR A 20 -0.09 -1.21 19.34
N GLU A 21 -1.30 -1.74 19.46
CA GLU A 21 -1.54 -3.18 19.39
C GLU A 21 -1.34 -3.65 17.94
N LYS A 22 -0.29 -4.43 17.71
CA LYS A 22 0.12 -4.91 16.38
C LYS A 22 -0.92 -5.80 15.69
N LEU A 23 -1.65 -6.61 16.46
CA LEU A 23 -2.79 -7.41 16.01
C LEU A 23 -4.05 -6.91 16.71
N LYS A 24 -5.04 -6.44 15.96
CA LYS A 24 -6.30 -5.94 16.48
C LYS A 24 -7.32 -7.07 16.56
N GLY A 25 -8.03 -7.18 17.68
CA GLY A 25 -9.18 -8.08 17.80
C GLY A 25 -10.34 -7.65 16.88
N ILE A 26 -10.81 -8.58 16.04
CA ILE A 26 -11.92 -8.37 15.10
C ILE A 26 -13.20 -9.01 15.64
N TYR A 27 -13.13 -10.29 16.01
CA TYR A 27 -14.24 -11.02 16.61
C TYR A 27 -13.74 -11.93 17.73
N SER A 28 -14.62 -12.23 18.69
CA SER A 28 -14.33 -13.17 19.76
C SER A 28 -15.58 -13.91 20.20
N TRP A 29 -15.38 -15.13 20.70
CA TRP A 29 -16.46 -16.01 21.15
C TRP A 29 -16.06 -16.69 22.45
N LYS A 30 -17.02 -16.79 23.37
CA LYS A 30 -16.97 -17.74 24.46
C LYS A 30 -17.42 -19.12 24.00
N ALA A 31 -18.51 -19.16 23.24
CA ALA A 31 -19.01 -20.32 22.54
C ALA A 31 -19.63 -19.86 21.20
N LEU A 32 -19.58 -20.71 20.19
CA LEU A 32 -20.24 -20.42 18.91
C LEU A 32 -21.76 -20.57 19.03
N ASP A 33 -22.49 -19.70 18.33
CA ASP A 33 -23.94 -19.81 18.12
C ASP A 33 -24.27 -19.45 16.66
N PHE A 34 -25.44 -19.87 16.20
CA PHE A 34 -25.81 -19.84 14.79
C PHE A 34 -27.09 -19.05 14.56
N ALA A 35 -27.18 -18.42 13.38
CA ALA A 35 -28.35 -17.67 12.95
C ALA A 35 -29.47 -18.63 12.48
N PHE A 36 -30.08 -19.36 13.43
CA PHE A 36 -31.24 -20.21 13.17
C PHE A 36 -32.40 -19.37 12.62
N PRO A 37 -33.26 -19.94 11.75
CA PRO A 37 -34.38 -19.19 11.16
C PRO A 37 -35.34 -18.56 12.20
N ASN A 38 -35.48 -19.19 13.36
CA ASN A 38 -36.23 -18.70 14.51
C ASN A 38 -35.87 -19.50 15.77
N GLU A 39 -36.32 -19.04 16.94
CA GLU A 39 -36.02 -19.67 18.23
C GLU A 39 -36.58 -21.09 18.34
N TYR A 40 -37.72 -21.38 17.71
CA TYR A 40 -38.29 -22.73 17.69
C TYR A 40 -37.37 -23.72 16.95
N ALA A 41 -36.78 -23.31 15.82
CA ALA A 41 -35.82 -24.12 15.07
C ALA A 41 -34.54 -24.34 15.88
N ARG A 42 -34.04 -23.31 16.56
CA ARG A 42 -32.89 -23.41 17.48
C ARG A 42 -33.17 -24.41 18.60
N MET A 43 -34.33 -24.29 19.25
CA MET A 43 -34.69 -25.17 20.36
C MET A 43 -34.92 -26.61 19.93
N THR A 44 -35.49 -26.81 18.74
CA THR A 44 -35.62 -28.14 18.13
C THR A 44 -34.25 -28.75 17.86
N ALA A 45 -33.30 -27.98 17.31
CA ALA A 45 -31.93 -28.46 17.07
C ALA A 45 -31.22 -28.84 18.38
N ILE A 46 -31.46 -28.10 19.47
CA ILE A 46 -30.92 -28.41 20.80
C ILE A 46 -31.56 -29.68 21.38
N ASN A 47 -32.89 -29.77 21.35
CA ASN A 47 -33.63 -30.93 21.87
C ASN A 47 -33.25 -32.23 21.13
N ASN A 48 -32.99 -32.13 19.81
CA ASN A 48 -32.57 -33.24 18.97
C ASN A 48 -31.05 -33.48 18.97
N ARG A 49 -30.27 -32.72 19.77
CA ARG A 49 -28.80 -32.77 19.82
C ARG A 49 -28.07 -32.50 18.48
N VAL A 50 -28.78 -31.95 17.50
CA VAL A 50 -28.17 -31.44 16.25
C VAL A 50 -27.28 -30.24 16.55
N PHE A 51 -27.65 -29.45 17.56
CA PHE A 51 -26.81 -28.39 18.12
C PHE A 51 -26.63 -28.61 19.61
N ILE A 52 -25.39 -28.77 20.05
CA ILE A 52 -25.05 -28.83 21.47
C ILE A 52 -24.26 -27.55 21.78
N PRO A 53 -24.82 -26.60 22.55
CA PRO A 53 -24.13 -25.36 22.88
C PRO A 53 -22.77 -25.62 23.52
N GLY A 54 -21.72 -24.99 22.99
CA GLY A 54 -20.33 -25.18 23.43
C GLY A 54 -19.57 -26.29 22.71
N SER A 55 -20.24 -27.20 21.98
CA SER A 55 -19.56 -28.23 21.20
C SER A 55 -18.80 -27.74 19.95
N PRO A 56 -19.31 -26.76 19.16
CA PRO A 56 -18.63 -26.34 17.94
C PRO A 56 -17.29 -25.65 18.21
N LEU A 57 -16.25 -26.04 17.46
CA LEU A 57 -14.90 -25.50 17.54
C LEU A 57 -14.45 -25.01 16.15
N PRO A 58 -14.16 -23.72 15.95
CA PRO A 58 -13.64 -23.22 14.69
C PRO A 58 -12.12 -23.42 14.59
N ILE A 59 -11.63 -23.81 13.40
CA ILE A 59 -10.17 -24.00 13.17
C ILE A 59 -9.60 -23.21 12.00
N ASP A 60 -10.44 -22.65 11.12
CA ASP A 60 -9.96 -21.82 10.02
C ASP A 60 -10.92 -20.70 9.66
N VAL A 61 -10.37 -19.65 9.08
CA VAL A 61 -11.11 -18.50 8.54
C VAL A 61 -10.50 -18.05 7.23
N ASP A 62 -11.30 -17.39 6.40
CA ASP A 62 -10.80 -16.61 5.27
C ASP A 62 -11.74 -15.43 5.01
N VAL A 63 -11.25 -14.37 4.39
CA VAL A 63 -12.00 -13.10 4.24
C VAL A 63 -12.13 -12.72 2.78
N TYR A 64 -13.38 -12.50 2.38
CA TYR A 64 -13.72 -11.93 1.10
C TYR A 64 -13.99 -10.43 1.23
N ASN A 65 -13.17 -9.62 0.56
CA ASN A 65 -13.31 -8.15 0.57
C ASN A 65 -14.01 -7.65 -0.70
N GLU A 66 -15.21 -7.11 -0.54
CA GLU A 66 -15.94 -6.33 -1.54
C GLU A 66 -15.60 -4.84 -1.40
N GLU A 67 -16.12 -3.96 -2.27
CA GLU A 67 -15.79 -2.52 -2.23
C GLU A 67 -16.18 -1.82 -0.91
N HIS A 68 -17.26 -2.29 -0.27
CA HIS A 68 -17.83 -1.66 0.92
C HIS A 68 -18.12 -2.64 2.06
N LYS A 69 -17.76 -3.93 1.90
CA LYS A 69 -18.09 -4.97 2.88
C LYS A 69 -17.02 -6.06 2.87
N SER A 70 -16.71 -6.59 4.05
CA SER A 70 -15.90 -7.78 4.20
C SER A 70 -16.78 -8.91 4.74
N THR A 71 -16.66 -10.11 4.15
CA THR A 71 -17.33 -11.32 4.63
C THR A 71 -16.28 -12.27 5.17
N VAL A 72 -16.36 -12.61 6.45
CA VAL A 72 -15.44 -13.54 7.12
C VAL A 72 -16.06 -14.93 7.14
N PHE A 73 -15.53 -15.84 6.32
CA PHE A 73 -15.91 -17.24 6.30
C PHE A 73 -15.20 -17.99 7.43
N MET A 74 -15.83 -19.06 7.91
CA MET A 74 -15.35 -19.86 9.03
C MET A 74 -15.60 -21.34 8.77
N ALA A 75 -14.56 -22.15 9.01
CA ALA A 75 -14.62 -23.61 9.01
C ALA A 75 -14.75 -24.15 10.43
N ILE A 76 -15.74 -25.02 10.64
CA ILE A 76 -16.13 -25.58 11.93
C ILE A 76 -16.25 -27.10 11.75
N PRO A 77 -15.18 -27.87 11.97
CA PRO A 77 -15.19 -29.30 11.80
C PRO A 77 -16.19 -30.00 12.72
N ARG A 78 -16.74 -31.12 12.26
CA ARG A 78 -17.60 -32.00 13.06
C ARG A 78 -16.74 -33.04 13.80
N PHE A 79 -15.88 -32.56 14.70
CA PHE A 79 -15.06 -33.42 15.58
C PHE A 79 -15.89 -34.27 16.54
N GLN A 80 -17.10 -33.79 16.85
CA GLN A 80 -18.04 -34.38 17.79
C GLN A 80 -19.46 -34.00 17.38
N ASP A 81 -20.45 -34.67 17.97
CA ASP A 81 -21.86 -34.32 17.86
C ASP A 81 -22.17 -32.86 18.22
N GLY A 82 -23.31 -32.36 17.71
CA GLY A 82 -23.84 -31.05 18.06
C GLY A 82 -23.27 -29.88 17.28
N VAL A 83 -22.68 -30.13 16.10
CA VAL A 83 -22.14 -29.11 15.18
C VAL A 83 -23.07 -28.95 13.96
N PRO A 84 -24.03 -28.01 14.00
CA PRO A 84 -25.06 -27.90 12.97
C PRO A 84 -24.53 -27.30 11.66
N VAL A 85 -23.54 -26.41 11.74
CA VAL A 85 -22.94 -25.72 10.59
C VAL A 85 -21.46 -26.02 10.57
N THR A 86 -20.96 -26.55 9.46
CA THR A 86 -19.53 -26.82 9.27
C THR A 86 -18.84 -25.77 8.40
N LEU A 87 -19.59 -25.10 7.53
CA LEU A 87 -19.14 -23.95 6.76
C LEU A 87 -20.13 -22.80 6.90
N GLY A 88 -19.66 -21.65 7.33
CA GLY A 88 -20.48 -20.45 7.47
C GLY A 88 -19.69 -19.16 7.33
N TYR A 89 -20.38 -18.05 7.55
CA TYR A 89 -19.77 -16.73 7.66
C TYR A 89 -20.29 -15.97 8.89
N VAL A 90 -19.44 -15.11 9.44
CA VAL A 90 -19.73 -14.30 10.63
C VAL A 90 -20.68 -13.16 10.26
N THR A 91 -21.67 -12.92 11.11
CA THR A 91 -22.62 -11.80 10.96
C THR A 91 -22.36 -10.69 11.97
N ASN A 92 -22.99 -9.53 11.75
CA ASN A 92 -22.99 -8.44 12.74
C ASN A 92 -24.04 -8.63 13.84
N GLN A 93 -24.85 -9.69 13.77
CA GLN A 93 -25.82 -10.02 14.82
C GLN A 93 -25.12 -10.77 15.95
N THR A 94 -25.57 -10.56 17.17
CA THR A 94 -25.02 -11.22 18.35
C THR A 94 -26.10 -12.00 19.09
N SER A 95 -25.71 -13.12 19.70
CA SER A 95 -26.50 -13.82 20.70
C SER A 95 -26.72 -12.95 21.96
N LEU A 96 -27.56 -13.42 22.88
CA LEU A 96 -27.80 -12.78 24.18
C LEU A 96 -26.51 -12.62 25.01
N ASP A 97 -25.56 -13.54 24.86
CA ASP A 97 -24.26 -13.51 25.55
C ASP A 97 -23.21 -12.64 24.83
N GLY A 98 -23.61 -11.93 23.77
CA GLY A 98 -22.74 -11.04 22.99
C GLY A 98 -21.85 -11.73 21.96
N ASN A 99 -21.98 -13.05 21.77
CA ASN A 99 -21.20 -13.79 20.75
C ASN A 99 -21.76 -13.49 19.35
N PRO A 100 -20.92 -13.14 18.35
CA PRO A 100 -21.35 -12.99 16.96
C PRO A 100 -21.98 -14.28 16.40
N LEU A 101 -23.09 -14.16 15.68
CA LEU A 101 -23.78 -15.32 15.09
C LEU A 101 -23.15 -15.72 13.76
N ILE A 102 -23.12 -17.03 13.50
CA ILE A 102 -22.63 -17.62 12.24
C ILE A 102 -23.83 -18.05 11.38
N THR A 103 -23.84 -17.62 10.11
CA THR A 103 -24.83 -18.07 9.12
C THR A 103 -24.22 -19.16 8.26
N PRO A 104 -24.93 -20.28 7.96
CA PRO A 104 -24.42 -21.33 7.10
C PRO A 104 -24.20 -20.85 5.67
N TYR A 105 -23.13 -21.33 5.04
CA TYR A 105 -22.82 -21.05 3.64
C TYR A 105 -22.83 -22.33 2.80
N PRO A 106 -23.40 -22.29 1.57
CA PRO A 106 -24.28 -21.23 1.07
C PRO A 106 -25.65 -21.19 1.76
N SER A 107 -26.06 -22.29 2.39
CA SER A 107 -27.32 -22.39 3.14
C SER A 107 -27.32 -23.57 4.10
N TRP A 108 -28.36 -23.69 4.93
CA TRP A 108 -28.60 -24.83 5.81
C TRP A 108 -28.59 -26.17 5.06
N THR A 109 -29.16 -26.22 3.85
CA THR A 109 -29.22 -27.45 3.04
C THR A 109 -27.85 -27.95 2.60
N TYR A 110 -26.87 -27.06 2.44
CA TYR A 110 -25.49 -27.42 2.13
C TYR A 110 -24.73 -27.93 3.37
N ASN A 111 -25.28 -27.77 4.57
CA ASN A 111 -24.68 -28.24 5.81
C ASN A 111 -25.41 -29.48 6.37
N ASP A 112 -26.15 -30.24 5.55
CA ASP A 112 -26.74 -31.50 5.99
C ASP A 112 -25.67 -32.61 6.13
N ALA A 113 -25.46 -33.10 7.34
CA ALA A 113 -24.49 -34.16 7.64
C ALA A 113 -24.93 -35.55 7.14
N ASN A 114 -26.22 -35.73 6.82
CA ASN A 114 -26.78 -37.02 6.44
C ASN A 114 -26.77 -37.27 4.92
N ASN A 115 -26.26 -36.31 4.14
CA ASN A 115 -26.30 -36.35 2.69
C ASN A 115 -24.90 -36.12 2.09
N CYS A 116 -24.30 -37.14 1.46
CA CYS A 116 -22.98 -37.00 0.84
C CYS A 116 -22.93 -36.01 -0.34
N ALA A 117 -24.08 -35.50 -0.83
CA ALA A 117 -24.10 -34.39 -1.79
C ALA A 117 -23.79 -33.04 -1.10
N SER A 118 -24.23 -32.83 0.14
CA SER A 118 -23.92 -31.64 0.97
C SER A 118 -22.59 -31.77 1.70
N ILE A 119 -22.17 -30.71 2.38
CA ILE A 119 -20.87 -30.60 3.04
C ILE A 119 -20.91 -31.30 4.40
N ILE A 120 -19.98 -32.24 4.61
CA ILE A 120 -19.95 -33.12 5.78
C ILE A 120 -19.08 -32.57 6.91
N SER A 121 -17.82 -32.23 6.67
CA SER A 121 -16.98 -31.62 7.70
C SER A 121 -15.83 -30.85 7.07
N VAL A 122 -15.92 -29.52 7.12
CA VAL A 122 -14.90 -28.63 6.58
C VAL A 122 -13.82 -28.37 7.61
N TYR A 123 -12.59 -28.68 7.23
CA TYR A 123 -11.42 -28.41 8.06
C TYR A 123 -10.80 -27.06 7.72
N ARG A 124 -10.49 -26.82 6.45
CA ARG A 124 -9.93 -25.54 6.00
C ARG A 124 -10.55 -25.04 4.72
N ILE A 125 -10.44 -23.74 4.54
CA ILE A 125 -10.93 -23.01 3.38
C ILE A 125 -9.83 -22.12 2.83
N GLN A 126 -9.91 -21.80 1.54
CA GLN A 126 -9.02 -20.85 0.90
C GLN A 126 -9.79 -20.02 -0.12
N ILE A 127 -9.67 -18.70 -0.03
CA ILE A 127 -10.12 -17.78 -1.07
C ILE A 127 -8.91 -17.45 -1.94
N ASP A 128 -9.08 -17.60 -3.25
CA ASP A 128 -8.03 -17.26 -4.21
C ASP A 128 -8.21 -15.88 -4.83
N GLU A 129 -7.20 -15.45 -5.60
CA GLU A 129 -7.20 -14.16 -6.31
C GLU A 129 -8.29 -14.02 -7.38
N CYS A 130 -9.05 -15.08 -7.64
CA CYS A 130 -10.11 -15.15 -8.64
C CYS A 130 -11.51 -15.08 -8.03
N ASP A 131 -11.60 -14.69 -6.76
CA ASP A 131 -12.84 -14.62 -5.98
C ASP A 131 -13.57 -15.99 -5.91
N ARG A 132 -12.80 -17.08 -5.83
CA ARG A 132 -13.32 -18.44 -5.61
C ARG A 132 -13.03 -18.92 -4.19
N LEU A 133 -14.04 -19.46 -3.52
CA LEU A 133 -13.91 -20.11 -2.21
C LEU A 133 -13.72 -21.61 -2.40
N TRP A 134 -12.55 -22.10 -2.01
CA TRP A 134 -12.18 -23.51 -2.01
C TRP A 134 -12.45 -24.08 -0.62
N VAL A 135 -13.19 -25.19 -0.59
CA VAL A 135 -13.70 -25.81 0.64
C VAL A 135 -13.25 -27.26 0.66
N LEU A 136 -12.42 -27.61 1.63
CA LEU A 136 -11.96 -28.98 1.83
C LEU A 136 -12.86 -29.70 2.82
N ASP A 137 -13.67 -30.63 2.31
CA ASP A 137 -14.58 -31.48 3.08
C ASP A 137 -13.96 -32.86 3.27
N THR A 138 -13.76 -33.28 4.52
CA THR A 138 -13.13 -34.55 4.86
C THR A 138 -14.06 -35.74 4.63
N GLY A 139 -15.37 -35.52 4.57
CA GLY A 139 -16.34 -36.62 4.54
C GLY A 139 -16.40 -37.44 5.83
N LYS A 140 -15.78 -36.96 6.92
CA LYS A 140 -15.78 -37.61 8.23
C LYS A 140 -16.75 -36.92 9.20
N LEU A 141 -17.42 -37.74 10.01
CA LEU A 141 -18.11 -37.32 11.23
C LEU A 141 -17.35 -37.95 12.37
N GLU A 142 -16.78 -37.12 13.25
CA GLU A 142 -15.81 -37.58 14.24
C GLU A 142 -14.68 -38.33 13.51
N GLU A 143 -14.35 -39.55 13.94
CA GLU A 143 -13.34 -40.39 13.29
C GLU A 143 -13.89 -41.26 12.15
N LYS A 144 -15.23 -41.28 11.94
CA LYS A 144 -15.87 -42.19 11.00
C LYS A 144 -15.96 -41.57 9.60
N GLN A 145 -15.37 -42.25 8.61
CA GLN A 145 -15.58 -41.92 7.21
C GLN A 145 -17.02 -42.27 6.77
N VAL A 146 -17.84 -41.26 6.53
CA VAL A 146 -19.24 -41.44 6.09
C VAL A 146 -19.43 -41.18 4.60
N CYS A 147 -18.59 -40.31 4.02
CA CYS A 147 -18.60 -39.96 2.60
C CYS A 147 -17.16 -39.88 2.09
N SER A 148 -16.91 -40.00 0.78
CA SER A 148 -15.57 -39.71 0.24
C SER A 148 -15.17 -38.25 0.51
N PRO A 149 -13.89 -37.96 0.84
CA PRO A 149 -13.41 -36.59 0.93
C PRO A 149 -13.59 -35.90 -0.42
N LYS A 150 -13.86 -34.59 -0.38
CA LYS A 150 -14.11 -33.80 -1.59
C LYS A 150 -13.62 -32.36 -1.45
N LEU A 151 -13.27 -31.79 -2.58
CA LEU A 151 -12.91 -30.38 -2.72
C LEU A 151 -14.02 -29.67 -3.48
N LEU A 152 -14.67 -28.70 -2.84
CA LEU A 152 -15.70 -27.87 -3.46
C LEU A 152 -15.14 -26.49 -3.80
N VAL A 153 -15.54 -25.94 -4.94
CA VAL A 153 -15.13 -24.59 -5.37
C VAL A 153 -16.38 -23.77 -5.64
N PHE A 154 -16.57 -22.67 -4.90
CA PHE A 154 -17.69 -21.75 -5.06
C PHE A 154 -17.23 -20.44 -5.70
N SER A 155 -18.03 -19.89 -6.61
CA SER A 155 -17.88 -18.51 -7.06
C SER A 155 -18.46 -17.59 -5.99
N LEU A 156 -17.65 -16.68 -5.43
CA LEU A 156 -18.14 -15.69 -4.48
C LEU A 156 -18.89 -14.55 -5.16
N ARG A 157 -18.57 -14.28 -6.44
CA ARG A 157 -19.28 -13.27 -7.26
C ARG A 157 -20.70 -13.69 -7.63
N GLU A 158 -20.85 -14.95 -8.04
CA GLU A 158 -22.12 -15.49 -8.53
C GLU A 158 -22.86 -16.31 -7.45
N THR A 159 -22.25 -16.48 -6.27
CA THR A 159 -22.77 -17.23 -5.13
C THR A 159 -23.27 -18.62 -5.52
N ARG A 160 -22.46 -19.37 -6.27
CA ARG A 160 -22.81 -20.73 -6.74
C ARG A 160 -21.64 -21.69 -6.72
N LEU A 161 -21.95 -22.98 -6.65
CA LEU A 161 -20.97 -24.05 -6.82
C LEU A 161 -20.47 -24.06 -8.28
N ILE A 162 -19.14 -24.06 -8.45
CA ILE A 162 -18.45 -24.19 -9.73
C ILE A 162 -18.17 -25.66 -10.00
N THR A 163 -17.54 -26.36 -9.04
CA THR A 163 -17.22 -27.78 -9.15
C THR A 163 -17.16 -28.45 -7.77
N SER A 164 -17.36 -29.76 -7.76
CA SER A 164 -17.14 -30.64 -6.61
C SER A 164 -16.34 -31.85 -7.06
N HIS A 165 -15.07 -31.89 -6.68
CA HIS A 165 -14.17 -32.99 -6.98
C HIS A 165 -14.18 -33.99 -5.83
N ARG A 166 -14.58 -35.23 -6.09
CA ARG A 166 -14.45 -36.33 -5.12
C ARG A 166 -13.10 -37.01 -5.33
N PHE A 167 -12.31 -37.14 -4.27
CA PHE A 167 -11.00 -37.76 -4.41
C PHE A 167 -11.16 -39.28 -4.71
N PRO A 168 -10.41 -39.83 -5.66
CA PRO A 168 -10.39 -41.25 -5.97
C PRO A 168 -9.96 -42.11 -4.76
N ARG A 169 -10.52 -43.32 -4.63
CA ARG A 169 -10.31 -44.18 -3.45
C ARG A 169 -8.86 -44.62 -3.26
N ASP A 170 -8.11 -44.74 -4.33
CA ASP A 170 -6.68 -45.05 -4.35
C ASP A 170 -5.78 -43.92 -3.80
N GLN A 171 -6.35 -42.71 -3.59
CA GLN A 171 -5.60 -41.54 -3.15
C GLN A 171 -5.74 -41.25 -1.65
N TYR A 172 -6.52 -42.04 -0.92
CA TYR A 172 -6.69 -41.89 0.53
C TYR A 172 -6.97 -43.23 1.20
N LYS A 173 -6.49 -43.38 2.43
CA LYS A 173 -6.71 -44.55 3.29
C LYS A 173 -8.00 -44.38 4.10
N GLU A 174 -8.37 -45.34 4.95
CA GLU A 174 -9.54 -45.18 5.84
C GLU A 174 -9.29 -44.13 6.94
N ASP A 175 -8.06 -44.10 7.44
CA ASP A 175 -7.60 -43.18 8.47
C ASP A 175 -7.21 -41.80 7.93
N SER A 176 -7.00 -41.65 6.61
CA SER A 176 -6.68 -40.36 5.96
C SER A 176 -7.58 -39.20 6.43
N LEU A 177 -6.97 -38.05 6.63
CA LEU A 177 -7.64 -36.85 7.12
C LEU A 177 -7.07 -35.64 6.37
N PHE A 178 -7.85 -35.11 5.44
CA PHE A 178 -7.44 -33.99 4.60
C PHE A 178 -7.70 -32.68 5.33
N VAL A 179 -6.65 -32.03 5.82
CA VAL A 179 -6.80 -30.87 6.73
C VAL A 179 -6.58 -29.54 6.02
N THR A 180 -5.50 -29.41 5.26
CA THR A 180 -5.09 -28.11 4.69
C THR A 180 -5.22 -28.09 3.18
N VAL A 181 -5.69 -26.96 2.63
CA VAL A 181 -5.67 -26.67 1.20
C VAL A 181 -5.02 -25.32 0.95
N VAL A 182 -4.10 -25.26 -0.02
CA VAL A 182 -3.57 -24.01 -0.58
C VAL A 182 -3.73 -24.02 -2.10
N VAL A 183 -4.04 -22.86 -2.67
CA VAL A 183 -4.44 -22.73 -4.07
C VAL A 183 -3.38 -21.96 -4.84
N ASP A 184 -2.85 -22.59 -5.88
CA ASP A 184 -1.81 -22.06 -6.76
C ASP A 184 -2.41 -21.65 -8.10
N VAL A 185 -2.81 -20.39 -8.19
CA VAL A 185 -3.26 -19.77 -9.44
C VAL A 185 -2.04 -19.37 -10.26
N ARG A 186 -1.99 -19.84 -11.51
CA ARG A 186 -0.94 -19.52 -12.48
C ARG A 186 -1.47 -18.55 -13.51
N ASN A 187 -1.06 -17.29 -13.37
CA ASN A 187 -1.44 -16.21 -14.26
C ASN A 187 -0.74 -16.33 -15.61
N GLY A 188 -1.52 -16.68 -16.63
CA GLY A 188 -1.31 -16.35 -18.04
C GLY A 188 -2.69 -16.34 -18.69
N ASP A 189 -3.20 -15.16 -19.07
CA ASP A 189 -4.36 -14.80 -19.93
C ASP A 189 -5.69 -15.60 -19.89
N ASP A 190 -5.82 -16.71 -19.15
CA ASP A 190 -6.85 -17.75 -19.29
C ASP A 190 -7.84 -17.81 -18.12
N LYS A 191 -8.30 -16.66 -17.60
CA LYS A 191 -9.42 -16.57 -16.63
C LYS A 191 -9.33 -17.58 -15.46
N CYS A 192 -8.17 -17.71 -14.82
CA CYS A 192 -7.95 -18.59 -13.66
C CYS A 192 -8.16 -20.09 -13.91
N LYS A 193 -8.13 -20.56 -15.16
CA LYS A 193 -8.22 -21.99 -15.48
C LYS A 193 -7.00 -22.79 -15.04
N ASN A 194 -5.81 -22.21 -15.24
CA ASN A 194 -4.56 -22.82 -14.82
C ASN A 194 -4.41 -22.65 -13.30
N THR A 195 -5.03 -23.55 -12.55
CA THR A 195 -5.03 -23.55 -11.08
C THR A 195 -4.79 -24.96 -10.56
N PHE A 196 -3.92 -25.05 -9.58
CA PHE A 196 -3.70 -26.27 -8.82
C PHE A 196 -4.09 -26.04 -7.36
N ALA A 197 -4.54 -27.08 -6.68
CA ALA A 197 -4.69 -27.08 -5.23
C ALA A 197 -3.80 -28.15 -4.63
N TYR A 198 -3.12 -27.83 -3.54
CA TYR A 198 -2.30 -28.76 -2.77
C TYR A 198 -3.00 -29.04 -1.45
N VAL A 199 -3.24 -30.31 -1.15
CA VAL A 199 -4.03 -30.77 -0.01
C VAL A 199 -3.18 -31.66 0.88
N ALA A 200 -3.09 -31.33 2.17
CA ALA A 200 -2.33 -32.10 3.15
C ALA A 200 -3.19 -33.19 3.80
N ASP A 201 -2.72 -34.43 3.75
CA ASP A 201 -3.27 -35.59 4.47
C ASP A 201 -2.43 -35.86 5.73
N VAL A 202 -2.94 -35.43 6.88
CA VAL A 202 -2.17 -35.41 8.13
C VAL A 202 -1.94 -36.81 8.72
N THR A 203 -2.85 -37.75 8.50
CA THR A 203 -2.77 -39.14 9.02
C THR A 203 -2.28 -40.12 7.95
N GLY A 204 -2.58 -39.86 6.67
CA GLY A 204 -2.05 -40.63 5.56
C GLY A 204 -0.63 -40.22 5.12
N PHE A 205 -0.09 -39.16 5.73
CA PHE A 205 1.26 -38.61 5.52
C PHE A 205 1.56 -38.35 4.05
N ALA A 206 0.65 -37.65 3.38
CA ALA A 206 0.70 -37.46 1.94
C ALA A 206 0.28 -36.04 1.53
N LEU A 207 0.76 -35.63 0.35
CA LEU A 207 0.29 -34.44 -0.33
C LEU A 207 -0.55 -34.85 -1.53
N ILE A 208 -1.79 -34.38 -1.63
CA ILE A 208 -2.64 -34.56 -2.80
C ILE A 208 -2.56 -33.31 -3.65
N VAL A 209 -2.33 -33.48 -4.94
CA VAL A 209 -2.36 -32.38 -5.91
C VAL A 209 -3.61 -32.52 -6.75
N TYR A 210 -4.37 -31.44 -6.87
CA TYR A 210 -5.56 -31.35 -7.72
C TYR A 210 -5.31 -30.35 -8.84
N ASP A 211 -5.51 -30.79 -10.08
CA ASP A 211 -5.43 -29.99 -11.30
C ASP A 211 -6.86 -29.58 -11.70
N PHE A 212 -7.18 -28.30 -11.46
CA PHE A 212 -8.51 -27.76 -11.71
C PHE A 212 -8.89 -27.83 -13.19
N SER A 213 -7.92 -27.62 -14.08
CA SER A 213 -8.17 -27.55 -15.53
C SER A 213 -8.58 -28.89 -16.11
N ASN A 214 -7.95 -29.97 -15.63
CA ASN A 214 -8.19 -31.34 -16.10
C ASN A 214 -9.11 -32.14 -15.16
N SER A 215 -9.59 -31.54 -14.07
CA SER A 215 -10.46 -32.19 -13.08
C SER A 215 -9.92 -33.54 -12.60
N ARG A 216 -8.63 -33.59 -12.28
CA ARG A 216 -7.93 -34.80 -11.83
C ARG A 216 -7.05 -34.52 -10.63
N SER A 217 -6.77 -35.54 -9.85
CA SER A 217 -5.86 -35.46 -8.71
C SER A 217 -4.88 -36.63 -8.69
N TRP A 218 -3.78 -36.49 -7.93
CA TRP A 218 -2.82 -37.56 -7.66
C TRP A 218 -2.21 -37.39 -6.26
N ARG A 219 -1.73 -38.51 -5.72
CA ARG A 219 -1.12 -38.61 -4.39
C ARG A 219 0.40 -38.59 -4.49
N ILE A 220 1.03 -37.82 -3.62
CA ILE A 220 2.48 -37.74 -3.45
C ILE A 220 2.84 -38.22 -2.05
N SER A 221 3.88 -39.05 -1.94
CA SER A 221 4.42 -39.55 -0.69
C SER A 221 5.89 -39.17 -0.56
N ASN A 222 6.28 -38.74 0.64
CA ASN A 222 7.64 -38.34 0.95
C ASN A 222 7.89 -38.52 2.45
N ASN A 223 9.14 -38.81 2.83
CA ASN A 223 9.52 -38.99 4.22
C ASN A 223 9.38 -37.70 5.07
N LEU A 224 9.44 -36.52 4.46
CA LEU A 224 9.26 -35.24 5.14
C LEU A 224 7.79 -34.95 5.52
N PHE A 225 6.83 -35.79 5.11
CA PHE A 225 5.43 -35.66 5.50
C PHE A 225 5.07 -36.37 6.80
N TYR A 226 6.01 -37.14 7.37
CA TYR A 226 5.78 -37.89 8.61
C TYR A 226 5.90 -36.97 9.84
N PRO A 227 5.17 -37.28 10.92
CA PRO A 227 5.37 -36.67 12.22
C PRO A 227 6.73 -37.07 12.80
N TYR A 228 7.32 -36.20 13.61
CA TYR A 228 8.57 -36.43 14.31
C TYR A 228 8.24 -36.76 15.77
N PRO A 229 8.42 -38.03 16.23
CA PRO A 229 8.00 -38.45 17.56
C PRO A 229 8.46 -37.58 18.73
N PRO A 230 9.68 -37.00 18.75
CA PRO A 230 10.10 -36.10 19.82
C PRO A 230 9.25 -34.82 19.97
N TYR A 231 8.45 -34.49 18.95
CA TYR A 231 7.61 -33.29 18.90
C TYR A 231 6.11 -33.61 18.87
N GLY A 232 5.72 -34.83 19.26
CA GLY A 232 4.31 -35.25 19.35
C GLY A 232 3.53 -34.64 20.50
N THR A 233 4.21 -34.19 21.56
CA THR A 233 3.58 -33.56 22.72
C THR A 233 3.55 -32.04 22.56
N PHE A 234 2.37 -31.45 22.72
CA PHE A 234 2.13 -30.01 22.67
C PHE A 234 1.97 -29.48 24.09
N ASP A 235 2.58 -28.33 24.38
CA ASP A 235 2.37 -27.58 25.61
C ASP A 235 1.91 -26.16 25.25
N ILE A 236 0.71 -25.82 25.72
CA ILE A 236 0.09 -24.51 25.54
C ILE A 236 -0.33 -23.99 26.91
N ASN A 237 0.40 -23.01 27.42
CA ASN A 237 0.09 -22.36 28.70
C ASN A 237 -0.08 -23.36 29.86
N GLY A 238 0.75 -24.41 29.90
CA GLY A 238 0.75 -25.46 30.93
C GLY A 238 -0.25 -26.59 30.70
N GLY A 239 -1.09 -26.51 29.65
CA GLY A 239 -1.93 -27.63 29.23
C GLY A 239 -1.20 -28.49 28.19
N THR A 240 -1.09 -29.79 28.46
CA THR A 240 -0.41 -30.73 27.56
C THR A 240 -1.36 -31.73 26.91
N PHE A 241 -1.07 -32.09 25.66
CA PHE A 241 -1.74 -33.16 24.92
C PHE A 241 -0.82 -33.70 23.83
N ASP A 242 -1.08 -34.94 23.40
CA ASP A 242 -0.33 -35.58 22.33
C ASP A 242 -1.12 -35.55 21.02
N LEU A 243 -0.43 -35.23 19.92
CA LEU A 243 -1.00 -35.23 18.58
C LEU A 243 0.10 -35.56 17.57
N MET A 244 -0.03 -36.68 16.86
CA MET A 244 1.01 -37.22 15.96
C MET A 244 0.69 -36.98 14.49
N ASP A 245 0.16 -35.80 14.18
CA ASP A 245 -0.20 -35.42 12.82
C ASP A 245 1.04 -35.10 11.97
N GLY A 246 1.05 -35.58 10.74
CA GLY A 246 2.07 -35.32 9.72
C GLY A 246 1.89 -33.97 9.03
N VAL A 247 2.23 -33.91 7.73
CA VAL A 247 2.17 -32.69 6.91
C VAL A 247 0.86 -31.94 7.11
N LEU A 248 0.94 -30.66 7.51
CA LEU A 248 -0.22 -29.83 7.82
C LEU A 248 -0.05 -28.39 7.34
N GLY A 249 1.03 -27.72 7.77
CA GLY A 249 1.31 -26.35 7.36
C GLY A 249 1.72 -26.33 5.90
N LEU A 250 1.07 -25.49 5.10
CA LEU A 250 1.37 -25.29 3.69
C LEU A 250 1.33 -23.78 3.39
N ALA A 251 2.36 -23.26 2.71
CA ALA A 251 2.37 -21.89 2.21
C ALA A 251 3.04 -21.79 0.83
N LEU A 252 2.44 -20.98 -0.06
CA LEU A 252 3.01 -20.73 -1.38
C LEU A 252 3.85 -19.46 -1.40
N GLY A 253 5.07 -19.58 -1.90
CA GLY A 253 5.94 -18.44 -2.14
C GLY A 253 5.50 -17.56 -3.31
N PRO A 254 6.11 -16.36 -3.44
CA PRO A 254 5.91 -15.52 -4.60
C PRO A 254 6.41 -16.21 -5.87
N VAL A 255 5.77 -15.91 -7.01
CA VAL A 255 6.21 -16.41 -8.32
C VAL A 255 7.53 -15.75 -8.68
N HIS A 256 8.52 -16.56 -9.04
CA HIS A 256 9.81 -16.14 -9.58
C HIS A 256 10.13 -16.97 -10.83
N ASN A 257 10.41 -16.30 -11.94
CA ASN A 257 10.71 -16.93 -13.24
C ASN A 257 9.68 -18.00 -13.67
N GLY A 258 8.39 -17.74 -13.44
CA GLY A 258 7.29 -18.63 -13.82
C GLY A 258 7.05 -19.82 -12.88
N ASP A 259 7.90 -20.02 -11.88
CA ASP A 259 7.70 -21.03 -10.84
C ASP A 259 7.55 -20.43 -9.43
N ARG A 260 7.17 -21.25 -8.44
CA ARG A 260 7.16 -20.84 -7.03
C ARG A 260 7.48 -22.02 -6.12
N ILE A 261 7.79 -21.74 -4.87
CA ILE A 261 8.07 -22.77 -3.86
C ILE A 261 6.79 -23.05 -3.06
N LEU A 262 6.52 -24.32 -2.76
CA LEU A 262 5.60 -24.73 -1.70
C LEU A 262 6.44 -25.00 -0.46
N TYR A 263 6.25 -24.19 0.58
CA TYR A 263 6.75 -24.44 1.93
C TYR A 263 5.76 -25.33 2.67
N PHE A 264 6.28 -26.24 3.48
CA PHE A 264 5.46 -27.16 4.25
C PHE A 264 6.18 -27.73 5.47
N HIS A 265 5.38 -28.13 6.46
CA HIS A 265 5.87 -28.87 7.62
C HIS A 265 4.80 -29.82 8.19
N SER A 266 5.28 -30.83 8.91
CA SER A 266 4.41 -31.68 9.75
C SER A 266 4.00 -30.97 11.03
N LEU A 267 2.78 -31.23 11.52
CA LEU A 267 2.28 -30.61 12.75
C LEU A 267 3.13 -31.02 13.96
N ALA A 268 3.40 -32.32 14.12
CA ALA A 268 4.33 -32.84 15.12
C ALA A 268 5.79 -32.67 14.66
N SER A 269 6.21 -31.44 14.33
CA SER A 269 7.58 -31.13 13.92
C SER A 269 7.92 -29.66 14.15
N ARG A 270 9.22 -29.37 14.28
CA ARG A 270 9.79 -28.02 14.28
C ARG A 270 10.55 -27.69 12.99
N VAL A 271 10.68 -28.66 12.10
CA VAL A 271 11.40 -28.57 10.83
C VAL A 271 10.46 -27.99 9.76
N GLU A 272 10.94 -26.97 9.05
CA GLU A 272 10.30 -26.44 7.85
C GLU A 272 10.93 -27.11 6.62
N SER A 273 10.13 -27.36 5.58
CA SER A 273 10.58 -27.99 4.33
C SER A 273 10.03 -27.26 3.12
N TRP A 274 10.56 -27.56 1.94
CA TRP A 274 10.14 -26.93 0.71
C TRP A 274 10.28 -27.83 -0.53
N VAL A 275 9.50 -27.52 -1.55
CA VAL A 275 9.56 -28.18 -2.87
C VAL A 275 9.18 -27.19 -3.99
N PRO A 276 9.88 -27.20 -5.15
CA PRO A 276 9.44 -26.46 -6.32
C PRO A 276 8.10 -26.98 -6.83
N THR A 277 7.15 -26.06 -7.03
CA THR A 277 5.81 -26.44 -7.48
C THR A 277 5.79 -26.95 -8.92
N SER A 278 6.78 -26.62 -9.76
CA SER A 278 6.97 -27.24 -11.08
C SER A 278 7.15 -28.76 -11.03
N VAL A 279 7.73 -29.29 -9.95
CA VAL A 279 7.92 -30.72 -9.75
C VAL A 279 6.58 -31.38 -9.43
N ILE A 280 5.90 -30.92 -8.38
CA ILE A 280 4.68 -31.58 -7.86
C ILE A 280 3.47 -31.44 -8.77
N ARG A 281 3.45 -30.43 -9.67
CA ARG A 281 2.41 -30.26 -10.70
C ARG A 281 2.53 -31.23 -11.87
N ASN A 282 3.64 -31.95 -12.00
CA ASN A 282 3.85 -32.91 -13.08
C ASN A 282 3.07 -34.21 -12.82
N TYR A 283 1.86 -34.29 -13.36
CA TYR A 283 1.01 -35.49 -13.25
C TYR A 283 1.72 -36.77 -13.71
N THR A 284 2.36 -36.75 -14.88
CA THR A 284 3.00 -37.95 -15.45
C THR A 284 4.10 -38.50 -14.55
N LEU A 285 4.75 -37.64 -13.77
CA LEU A 285 5.81 -38.04 -12.83
C LEU A 285 5.27 -38.83 -11.63
N PHE A 286 4.09 -38.47 -11.12
CA PHE A 286 3.57 -39.00 -9.84
C PHE A 286 2.41 -39.99 -9.98
N HIS A 287 1.69 -40.00 -11.10
CA HIS A 287 0.46 -40.79 -11.22
C HIS A 287 0.66 -42.31 -11.08
N GLU A 288 1.78 -42.84 -11.57
CA GLU A 288 2.17 -44.25 -11.45
C GLU A 288 3.09 -44.52 -10.26
N ASN A 289 3.80 -43.50 -9.77
CA ASN A 289 4.73 -43.61 -8.66
C ASN A 289 4.62 -42.39 -7.74
N SER A 290 3.88 -42.55 -6.65
CA SER A 290 3.67 -41.47 -5.66
C SER A 290 4.96 -41.01 -4.96
N GLU A 291 6.04 -41.80 -5.00
CA GLU A 291 7.33 -41.50 -4.36
C GLU A 291 8.37 -40.94 -5.35
N ALA A 292 7.95 -40.63 -6.59
CA ALA A 292 8.83 -40.05 -7.59
C ALA A 292 9.49 -38.74 -7.10
N ALA A 293 10.69 -38.44 -7.60
CA ALA A 293 11.42 -37.21 -7.28
C ALA A 293 11.57 -36.90 -5.77
N ALA A 294 11.69 -37.92 -4.91
CA ALA A 294 11.82 -37.75 -3.46
C ALA A 294 12.93 -36.77 -3.03
N ARG A 295 13.99 -36.62 -3.84
CA ARG A 295 15.12 -35.70 -3.60
C ARG A 295 14.83 -34.23 -3.94
N SER A 296 13.69 -33.93 -4.55
CA SER A 296 13.25 -32.55 -4.80
C SER A 296 12.58 -31.90 -3.59
N PHE A 297 12.26 -32.70 -2.56
CA PHE A 297 11.76 -32.22 -1.28
C PHE A 297 12.94 -32.02 -0.35
N VAL A 298 13.07 -30.82 0.21
CA VAL A 298 14.24 -30.42 0.99
C VAL A 298 13.79 -29.87 2.33
N ALA A 299 14.32 -30.45 3.41
CA ALA A 299 14.17 -29.90 4.74
C ALA A 299 15.22 -28.81 4.98
N PHE A 300 14.86 -27.75 5.69
CA PHE A 300 15.84 -26.81 6.20
C PHE A 300 16.68 -27.45 7.32
N GLU A 301 17.94 -27.04 7.43
CA GLU A 301 18.88 -27.59 8.43
C GLU A 301 18.51 -27.18 9.86
N GLU A 302 17.88 -26.02 10.01
CA GLU A 302 17.57 -25.41 11.30
C GLU A 302 16.07 -25.47 11.59
N GLU A 303 15.76 -25.50 12.88
CA GLU A 303 14.39 -25.68 13.39
C GLU A 303 13.81 -24.40 14.02
N ARG A 304 12.48 -24.37 14.16
CA ARG A 304 11.76 -23.43 15.01
C ARG A 304 11.95 -23.73 16.50
N SER A 305 11.60 -22.77 17.35
CA SER A 305 11.55 -22.97 18.81
C SER A 305 10.43 -23.91 19.27
N SER A 306 9.31 -23.95 18.55
CA SER A 306 8.16 -24.80 18.84
C SER A 306 7.43 -25.23 17.56
N GLN A 307 6.50 -26.17 17.71
CA GLN A 307 5.63 -26.64 16.63
C GLN A 307 4.75 -25.51 16.10
N SER A 308 4.30 -25.64 14.85
CA SER A 308 3.40 -24.69 14.19
C SER A 308 2.22 -25.39 13.53
N VAL A 309 1.11 -24.67 13.40
CA VAL A 309 -0.13 -25.19 12.80
C VAL A 309 -0.31 -24.61 11.41
N ALA A 310 -0.85 -23.38 11.31
CA ALA A 310 -1.05 -22.71 10.05
C ALA A 310 0.10 -21.74 9.76
N GLU A 311 0.36 -21.57 8.47
CA GLU A 311 1.32 -20.63 7.94
C GLU A 311 0.77 -19.95 6.69
N ALA A 312 1.24 -18.74 6.41
CA ALA A 312 0.87 -17.99 5.22
C ALA A 312 2.02 -17.07 4.81
N MET A 313 2.24 -16.92 3.51
CA MET A 313 3.31 -16.06 2.99
C MET A 313 2.73 -14.85 2.25
N ASP A 314 3.33 -13.69 2.45
CA ASP A 314 2.98 -12.47 1.73
C ASP A 314 3.59 -12.41 0.31
N ARG A 315 3.28 -11.36 -0.44
CA ARG A 315 3.81 -11.22 -1.82
C ARG A 315 5.31 -10.91 -1.86
N ASP A 316 5.82 -10.39 -0.75
CA ASP A 316 7.20 -9.96 -0.61
C ASP A 316 8.12 -11.10 -0.15
N GLY A 317 7.55 -12.26 0.19
CA GLY A 317 8.27 -13.48 0.55
C GLY A 317 8.43 -13.67 2.05
N VAL A 318 7.68 -12.93 2.87
CA VAL A 318 7.66 -13.06 4.33
C VAL A 318 6.65 -14.15 4.71
N LEU A 319 7.14 -15.26 5.24
CA LEU A 319 6.35 -16.34 5.81
C LEU A 319 5.96 -15.97 7.24
N PHE A 320 4.68 -16.12 7.58
CA PHE A 320 4.13 -15.95 8.92
C PHE A 320 3.63 -17.29 9.44
N PHE A 321 3.91 -17.58 10.71
CA PHE A 321 3.52 -18.83 11.35
C PHE A 321 3.35 -18.64 12.87
N GLY A 322 2.52 -19.49 13.49
CA GLY A 322 2.35 -19.52 14.94
C GLY A 322 3.44 -20.34 15.63
N LEU A 323 3.93 -19.89 16.78
CA LEU A 323 4.81 -20.66 17.65
C LEU A 323 4.02 -21.06 18.90
N ILE A 324 3.63 -22.33 18.96
CA ILE A 324 2.59 -22.81 19.89
C ILE A 324 3.02 -22.65 21.35
N SER A 325 4.21 -23.15 21.72
CA SER A 325 4.68 -23.06 23.11
C SER A 325 5.18 -21.67 23.49
N ASP A 326 5.50 -20.83 22.50
CA ASP A 326 5.92 -19.45 22.72
C ASP A 326 4.73 -18.48 22.86
N LEU A 327 3.52 -18.92 22.49
CA LEU A 327 2.27 -18.14 22.46
C LEU A 327 2.44 -16.87 21.59
N ALA A 328 3.01 -17.07 20.40
CA ALA A 328 3.49 -15.99 19.54
C ALA A 328 3.17 -16.23 18.06
N ILE A 329 3.15 -15.13 17.30
CA ILE A 329 3.29 -15.15 15.84
C ILE A 329 4.74 -14.73 15.52
N ALA A 330 5.38 -15.48 14.63
CA ALA A 330 6.70 -15.19 14.13
C ALA A 330 6.70 -15.06 12.60
N CYS A 331 7.79 -14.53 12.06
CA CYS A 331 8.00 -14.48 10.63
C CYS A 331 9.44 -14.77 10.20
N TRP A 332 9.60 -15.10 8.92
CA TRP A 332 10.88 -15.30 8.23
C TRP A 332 10.79 -14.75 6.80
N ASN A 333 11.83 -14.04 6.34
CA ASN A 333 11.86 -13.48 4.99
C ASN A 333 12.72 -14.32 4.04
N SER A 334 12.05 -15.10 3.18
CA SER A 334 12.68 -16.05 2.24
C SER A 334 13.55 -15.40 1.15
N LYS A 335 13.30 -14.13 0.80
CA LYS A 335 14.10 -13.42 -0.22
C LYS A 335 15.41 -12.86 0.33
N HIS A 336 15.39 -12.45 1.59
CA HIS A 336 16.56 -11.84 2.23
C HIS A 336 17.42 -12.86 2.99
N TYR A 337 16.80 -13.92 3.52
CA TYR A 337 17.47 -14.94 4.32
C TYR A 337 17.27 -16.30 3.66
N PRO A 338 18.26 -16.81 2.90
CA PRO A 338 18.12 -18.09 2.20
C PRO A 338 18.02 -19.29 3.14
N GLN A 339 18.52 -19.15 4.38
CA GLN A 339 18.39 -20.16 5.42
C GLN A 339 17.22 -19.83 6.34
N TYR A 340 16.37 -20.82 6.56
CA TYR A 340 15.32 -20.78 7.59
C TYR A 340 15.94 -21.02 8.99
N GLY A 341 15.23 -20.62 10.06
CA GLY A 341 15.56 -21.00 11.43
C GLY A 341 16.51 -20.06 12.19
N LYS A 342 16.69 -20.36 13.49
CA LYS A 342 17.54 -19.63 14.45
C LYS A 342 17.35 -18.11 14.41
N LYS A 343 18.42 -17.37 14.10
CA LYS A 343 18.51 -15.90 14.11
C LYS A 343 17.71 -15.22 12.99
N ASN A 344 17.25 -16.00 12.01
CA ASN A 344 16.44 -15.49 10.89
C ASN A 344 14.94 -15.64 11.16
N ILE A 345 14.54 -16.07 12.36
CA ILE A 345 13.14 -16.04 12.80
C ILE A 345 12.98 -14.90 13.79
N GLU A 346 11.99 -14.05 13.55
CA GLU A 346 11.64 -12.98 14.46
C GLU A 346 10.22 -13.15 14.97
N MET A 347 10.06 -13.11 16.30
CA MET A 347 8.76 -13.04 16.94
C MET A 347 8.22 -11.62 16.83
N ILE A 348 7.08 -11.45 16.14
CA ILE A 348 6.50 -10.14 15.85
C ILE A 348 5.41 -9.74 16.85
N VAL A 349 4.71 -10.72 17.42
CA VAL A 349 3.66 -10.53 18.44
C VAL A 349 3.69 -11.73 19.40
N ARG A 350 3.60 -11.45 20.70
CA ARG A 350 3.49 -12.47 21.75
C ARG A 350 2.37 -12.08 22.70
N ASN A 351 1.43 -12.99 22.96
CA ASN A 351 0.32 -12.76 23.88
C ASN A 351 -0.23 -14.10 24.38
N SER A 352 -0.06 -14.38 25.67
CA SER A 352 -0.47 -15.65 26.27
C SER A 352 -1.98 -15.85 26.34
N GLU A 353 -2.76 -14.77 26.31
CA GLU A 353 -4.22 -14.85 26.33
C GLU A 353 -4.79 -15.06 24.93
N THR A 354 -4.27 -14.32 23.94
CA THR A 354 -4.88 -14.28 22.61
C THR A 354 -4.23 -15.20 21.57
N LEU A 355 -3.01 -15.70 21.78
CA LEU A 355 -2.25 -16.50 20.82
C LEU A 355 -1.99 -17.96 21.26
N GLN A 356 -2.92 -18.57 21.99
CA GLN A 356 -2.78 -19.93 22.53
C GLN A 356 -2.57 -21.00 21.44
N PHE A 357 -3.49 -21.09 20.47
CA PHE A 357 -3.36 -22.01 19.34
C PHE A 357 -3.73 -21.30 18.03
N PRO A 358 -2.75 -20.70 17.32
CA PRO A 358 -2.97 -20.03 16.03
C PRO A 358 -3.34 -21.04 14.93
N SER A 359 -4.61 -21.45 14.95
CA SER A 359 -5.11 -22.55 14.13
C SER A 359 -5.23 -22.16 12.66
N GLY A 360 -5.62 -20.92 12.35
CA GLY A 360 -5.77 -20.43 10.98
C GLY A 360 -5.03 -19.13 10.74
N LEU A 361 -4.20 -19.07 9.69
CA LEU A 361 -3.47 -17.88 9.26
C LEU A 361 -3.77 -17.62 7.78
N LYS A 362 -4.14 -16.38 7.43
CA LYS A 362 -4.35 -15.96 6.04
C LYS A 362 -3.67 -14.62 5.77
N ILE A 363 -3.06 -14.49 4.59
CA ILE A 363 -2.61 -13.20 4.06
C ILE A 363 -3.60 -12.73 3.00
N ILE A 364 -4.25 -11.61 3.27
CA ILE A 364 -5.34 -11.10 2.42
C ILE A 364 -4.90 -9.77 1.84
N THR A 365 -5.06 -9.61 0.52
CA THR A 365 -4.79 -8.34 -0.16
C THR A 365 -6.08 -7.54 -0.30
N SER A 366 -6.14 -6.37 0.33
CA SER A 366 -7.27 -5.45 0.19
C SER A 366 -7.38 -4.93 -1.25
N LYS A 367 -8.56 -4.43 -1.66
CA LYS A 367 -8.76 -3.80 -2.99
C LYS A 367 -7.84 -2.60 -3.22
N LYS A 368 -7.37 -1.95 -2.15
CA LYS A 368 -6.37 -0.87 -2.19
C LYS A 368 -4.94 -1.39 -2.35
N GLY A 369 -4.72 -2.70 -2.38
CA GLY A 369 -3.44 -3.35 -2.61
C GLY A 369 -2.60 -3.61 -1.36
N ARG A 370 -3.10 -3.32 -0.15
CA ARG A 370 -2.38 -3.56 1.12
C ARG A 370 -2.61 -4.99 1.64
N GLN A 371 -1.61 -5.60 2.27
CA GLN A 371 -1.74 -6.95 2.84
C GLN A 371 -2.02 -6.94 4.34
N GLU A 372 -2.93 -7.80 4.76
CA GLU A 372 -3.33 -8.03 6.14
C GLU A 372 -3.08 -9.49 6.51
N LEU A 373 -2.47 -9.71 7.67
CA LEU A 373 -2.42 -11.02 8.30
C LEU A 373 -3.66 -11.18 9.18
N TRP A 374 -4.45 -12.21 8.89
CA TRP A 374 -5.60 -12.63 9.67
C TRP A 374 -5.25 -13.91 10.43
N VAL A 375 -5.58 -13.94 11.71
CA VAL A 375 -5.23 -15.02 12.63
C VAL A 375 -6.48 -15.46 13.40
N LEU A 376 -6.89 -16.72 13.21
CA LEU A 376 -7.84 -17.40 14.10
C LEU A 376 -7.06 -18.13 15.18
N THR A 377 -7.43 -17.91 16.44
CA THR A 377 -6.89 -18.64 17.58
C THR A 377 -7.98 -19.31 18.39
N ALA A 378 -7.65 -20.48 18.94
CA ALA A 378 -8.52 -21.24 19.83
C ALA A 378 -7.79 -21.62 21.13
N SER A 379 -8.53 -21.84 22.21
CA SER A 379 -8.03 -22.51 23.41
C SER A 379 -8.01 -24.03 23.23
N PHE A 380 -7.28 -24.50 22.21
CA PHE A 380 -7.33 -25.89 21.73
C PHE A 380 -6.88 -26.92 22.78
N GLN A 381 -5.89 -26.58 23.61
CA GLN A 381 -5.47 -27.44 24.73
C GLN A 381 -6.60 -27.68 25.75
N LYS A 382 -7.49 -26.70 25.94
CA LYS A 382 -8.66 -26.86 26.83
C LYS A 382 -9.71 -27.77 26.19
N TYR A 383 -9.84 -27.74 24.86
CA TYR A 383 -10.66 -28.70 24.14
C TYR A 383 -10.09 -30.12 24.28
N MET A 384 -8.80 -30.33 24.01
CA MET A 384 -8.14 -31.64 24.11
C MET A 384 -8.19 -32.24 25.52
N THR A 385 -8.18 -31.41 26.56
CA THR A 385 -8.24 -31.86 27.97
C THR A 385 -9.67 -31.88 28.54
N GLY A 386 -10.69 -31.49 27.77
CA GLY A 386 -12.08 -31.42 28.23
C GLY A 386 -12.34 -30.33 29.29
N THR A 387 -11.52 -29.28 29.33
CA THR A 387 -11.57 -28.20 30.34
C THR A 387 -12.08 -26.86 29.79
N LEU A 388 -12.59 -26.83 28.55
CA LEU A 388 -13.14 -25.63 27.91
C LEU A 388 -14.38 -25.10 28.66
N ARG A 389 -14.43 -23.81 28.97
CA ARG A 389 -15.55 -23.19 29.71
C ARG A 389 -16.23 -22.10 28.89
N SER A 390 -17.57 -22.10 28.88
CA SER A 390 -18.37 -21.12 28.14
C SER A 390 -18.46 -19.73 28.79
N ASN A 391 -17.87 -19.53 29.98
CA ASN A 391 -17.86 -18.25 30.68
C ASN A 391 -16.66 -17.35 30.31
N GLU A 392 -15.67 -17.89 29.60
CA GLU A 392 -14.46 -17.20 29.15
C GLU A 392 -14.33 -17.20 27.62
N THR A 393 -13.53 -16.29 27.07
CA THR A 393 -13.30 -16.21 25.61
C THR A 393 -12.36 -17.31 25.15
N ASN A 394 -12.86 -18.20 24.29
CA ASN A 394 -12.15 -19.38 23.80
C ASN A 394 -11.66 -19.23 22.35
N PHE A 395 -12.35 -18.45 21.53
CA PHE A 395 -12.03 -18.30 20.11
C PHE A 395 -11.89 -16.82 19.75
N ARG A 396 -10.90 -16.48 18.93
CA ARG A 396 -10.60 -15.09 18.55
C ARG A 396 -10.20 -15.02 17.08
N ILE A 397 -10.66 -13.99 16.39
CA ILE A 397 -10.12 -13.57 15.09
C ILE A 397 -9.44 -12.23 15.31
N GLN A 398 -8.17 -12.16 14.95
CA GLN A 398 -7.35 -10.95 15.00
C GLN A 398 -6.83 -10.63 13.61
N ALA A 399 -6.61 -9.36 13.30
CA ALA A 399 -5.99 -8.94 12.06
C ALA A 399 -4.99 -7.80 12.28
N GLY A 400 -3.93 -7.78 11.49
CA GLY A 400 -2.93 -6.70 11.51
C GLY A 400 -2.31 -6.53 10.14
N PHE A 401 -1.84 -5.33 9.87
CA PHE A 401 -1.20 -5.06 8.59
C PHE A 401 0.20 -5.63 8.52
N VAL A 402 0.49 -6.35 7.45
CA VAL A 402 1.78 -7.02 7.25
C VAL A 402 2.94 -6.04 7.38
N ASP A 403 2.84 -4.86 6.74
CA ASP A 403 3.87 -3.84 6.75
C ASP A 403 4.09 -3.22 8.15
N GLU A 404 3.06 -3.11 8.96
CA GLU A 404 3.16 -2.64 10.35
C GLU A 404 3.66 -3.71 11.30
N LEU A 405 3.23 -4.96 11.11
CA LEU A 405 3.62 -6.12 11.90
C LEU A 405 5.14 -6.34 11.86
N ILE A 406 5.71 -6.27 10.66
CA ILE A 406 7.16 -6.45 10.45
C ILE A 406 7.94 -5.15 10.63
N ARG A 407 7.31 -3.97 10.77
CA ARG A 407 8.06 -2.71 10.92
C ARG A 407 9.02 -2.77 12.11
N GLY A 408 10.28 -2.42 11.86
CA GLY A 408 11.35 -2.44 12.87
C GLY A 408 12.01 -3.82 13.07
N THR A 409 11.56 -4.85 12.36
CA THR A 409 12.22 -6.16 12.28
C THR A 409 13.29 -6.15 11.18
N SER A 410 14.25 -7.07 11.23
CA SER A 410 15.19 -7.29 10.12
C SER A 410 14.51 -7.88 8.87
N HIS A 411 13.29 -8.38 9.02
CA HIS A 411 12.44 -8.88 7.94
C HIS A 411 11.66 -7.78 7.18
N HIS A 412 11.63 -6.55 7.72
CA HIS A 412 11.11 -5.41 7.00
C HIS A 412 12.07 -5.00 5.89
N VAL A 413 11.64 -5.16 4.64
CA VAL A 413 12.40 -4.68 3.48
C VAL A 413 12.41 -3.15 3.56
N ALA A 414 13.54 -2.59 3.99
CA ALA A 414 13.76 -1.15 3.90
C ALA A 414 13.58 -0.74 2.44
N LYS A 415 12.73 0.25 2.19
CA LYS A 415 12.52 0.75 0.83
C LYS A 415 13.86 1.14 0.23
N ASP A 416 14.11 0.69 -0.99
CA ASP A 416 15.20 1.23 -1.80
C ASP A 416 14.86 2.67 -2.20
N LEU A 417 15.16 3.61 -1.29
CA LEU A 417 14.92 5.03 -1.51
C LEU A 417 15.73 5.56 -2.71
N LYS A 418 16.85 4.93 -3.06
CA LYS A 418 17.74 5.38 -4.13
C LYS A 418 17.14 5.18 -5.52
N ASN A 419 16.43 4.07 -5.70
CA ASN A 419 15.80 3.69 -6.97
C ASN A 419 14.25 3.79 -6.93
N ALA A 420 13.70 4.45 -5.91
CA ALA A 420 12.26 4.63 -5.74
C ALA A 420 11.60 5.42 -6.90
N MET A 421 12.37 6.29 -7.56
CA MET A 421 11.94 7.11 -8.69
C MET A 421 12.73 6.72 -9.95
N GLU A 422 12.02 6.45 -11.04
CA GLU A 422 12.59 6.12 -12.35
C GLU A 422 12.85 7.39 -13.14
N VAL A 423 14.06 7.54 -13.69
CA VAL A 423 14.37 8.65 -14.60
C VAL A 423 13.77 8.36 -15.98
N ILE A 424 12.93 9.25 -16.49
CA ILE A 424 12.28 9.10 -17.81
C ILE A 424 12.83 10.02 -18.89
N TYR A 425 13.39 11.17 -18.49
CA TYR A 425 14.09 12.06 -19.40
C TYR A 425 15.30 12.67 -18.71
N GLU A 426 16.38 12.87 -19.47
CA GLU A 426 17.61 13.49 -19.00
C GLU A 426 18.12 14.50 -20.01
N TRP A 427 18.71 15.58 -19.48
CA TRP A 427 19.41 16.57 -20.28
C TRP A 427 20.75 16.94 -19.66
N LYS A 428 21.76 17.05 -20.52
CA LYS A 428 22.98 17.78 -20.20
C LYS A 428 22.74 19.28 -20.25
N TYR A 429 22.01 19.72 -21.27
CA TYR A 429 21.51 21.08 -21.43
C TYR A 429 20.23 21.05 -22.27
N ILE A 430 19.39 22.06 -22.10
CA ILE A 430 18.14 22.18 -22.86
C ILE A 430 18.44 22.70 -24.26
N ASN A 431 17.79 22.11 -25.26
CA ASN A 431 17.84 22.57 -26.64
C ASN A 431 16.46 22.48 -27.29
N PHE A 432 16.24 23.24 -28.36
CA PHE A 432 14.93 23.38 -29.00
C PHE A 432 14.96 22.83 -30.42
N VAL A 433 13.77 22.51 -30.95
CA VAL A 433 13.62 22.27 -32.39
C VAL A 433 13.95 23.55 -33.18
N PRO A 434 14.47 23.47 -34.42
CA PRO A 434 14.79 24.67 -35.19
C PRO A 434 13.55 25.56 -35.45
N ASN A 435 13.73 26.88 -35.42
CA ASN A 435 12.71 27.84 -35.86
C ASN A 435 13.02 28.26 -37.30
N ASN A 436 12.17 27.91 -38.26
CA ASN A 436 12.40 28.18 -39.70
C ASN A 436 13.76 27.71 -40.25
N GLY A 437 14.35 26.67 -39.65
CA GLY A 437 15.66 26.12 -40.07
C GLY A 437 16.87 26.70 -39.33
N GLU A 438 16.68 27.71 -38.48
CA GLU A 438 17.74 28.23 -37.60
C GLU A 438 17.81 27.40 -36.30
N GLU A 439 19.00 26.89 -36.00
CA GLU A 439 19.27 26.24 -34.71
C GLU A 439 19.31 27.30 -33.59
N SER A 440 18.85 26.95 -32.40
CA SER A 440 18.98 27.86 -31.25
C SER A 440 20.45 28.00 -30.86
N SER A 441 21.03 29.17 -31.13
CA SER A 441 22.34 29.57 -30.62
C SER A 441 22.17 30.38 -29.34
N GLY A 442 22.86 30.00 -28.25
CA GLY A 442 22.80 30.76 -27.01
C GLY A 442 23.62 30.15 -25.88
N ASN A 443 23.70 30.85 -24.76
CA ASN A 443 24.35 30.37 -23.55
C ASN A 443 23.45 29.33 -22.84
N TYR A 444 23.62 28.05 -23.19
CA TYR A 444 22.84 26.93 -22.65
C TYR A 444 22.82 26.84 -21.11
N THR A 445 23.81 27.44 -20.43
CA THR A 445 23.86 27.47 -18.96
C THR A 445 22.69 28.22 -18.32
N LYS A 446 21.98 29.05 -19.09
CA LYS A 446 20.84 29.86 -18.64
C LYS A 446 19.49 29.17 -18.83
N PHE A 447 19.47 28.00 -19.47
CA PHE A 447 18.23 27.31 -19.84
C PHE A 447 17.84 26.34 -18.73
N VAL A 448 17.19 26.85 -17.68
CA VAL A 448 16.86 26.08 -16.49
C VAL A 448 15.39 25.63 -16.52
N PRO A 449 15.12 24.31 -16.59
CA PRO A 449 13.75 23.81 -16.47
C PRO A 449 13.29 23.86 -15.01
N ILE A 450 12.04 24.29 -14.79
CA ILE A 450 11.49 24.49 -13.44
C ILE A 450 10.30 23.57 -13.14
N ASP A 451 9.36 23.43 -14.07
CA ASP A 451 8.15 22.63 -13.86
C ASP A 451 7.95 21.59 -14.96
N VAL A 452 7.23 20.54 -14.60
CA VAL A 452 6.75 19.51 -15.52
C VAL A 452 5.26 19.32 -15.30
N ASP A 453 4.51 19.14 -16.37
CA ASP A 453 3.13 18.69 -16.30
C ASP A 453 2.86 17.71 -17.44
N ARG A 454 1.85 16.85 -17.30
CA ARG A 454 1.52 15.82 -18.28
C ARG A 454 0.03 15.76 -18.54
N TRP A 455 -0.31 15.72 -19.82
CA TRP A 455 -1.66 15.47 -20.30
C TRP A 455 -1.61 14.55 -21.52
N ARG A 456 -2.15 13.33 -21.37
CA ARG A 456 -2.09 12.28 -22.40
C ARG A 456 -0.65 12.09 -22.90
N ASN A 457 -0.40 12.42 -24.16
CA ASN A 457 0.89 12.27 -24.83
C ASN A 457 1.78 13.52 -24.69
N TYR A 458 1.24 14.65 -24.23
CA TYR A 458 2.03 15.85 -23.99
C TYR A 458 2.71 15.78 -22.62
N THR A 459 4.03 15.95 -22.64
CA THR A 459 4.82 16.26 -21.45
C THR A 459 5.30 17.70 -21.58
N PHE A 460 4.68 18.59 -20.81
CA PHE A 460 5.03 20.01 -20.76
C PHE A 460 6.25 20.23 -19.88
N VAL A 461 7.15 21.10 -20.31
CA VAL A 461 8.31 21.53 -19.56
C VAL A 461 8.39 23.05 -19.64
N THR A 462 8.51 23.71 -18.48
CA THR A 462 8.74 25.15 -18.42
C THR A 462 10.23 25.44 -18.29
N VAL A 463 10.72 26.42 -19.04
CA VAL A 463 12.10 26.91 -18.96
C VAL A 463 12.04 28.39 -18.62
N ILE A 464 12.66 28.79 -17.51
CA ILE A 464 12.60 30.19 -17.08
C ILE A 464 13.43 31.07 -18.01
N ARG A 465 12.88 32.24 -18.36
CA ARG A 465 13.55 33.19 -19.25
C ARG A 465 14.49 34.08 -18.41
N GLN A 466 15.65 33.57 -18.02
CA GLN A 466 16.65 34.34 -17.25
C GLN A 466 17.27 35.47 -18.09
N GLU A 467 17.39 35.27 -19.40
CA GLU A 467 17.95 36.20 -20.37
C GLU A 467 17.09 36.17 -21.64
N LYS A 468 17.18 37.20 -22.48
CA LYS A 468 16.39 37.30 -23.72
C LYS A 468 16.66 36.14 -24.69
N ASP A 469 17.84 35.54 -24.61
CA ASP A 469 18.31 34.49 -25.52
C ASP A 469 17.71 33.10 -25.24
N VAL A 470 17.01 32.90 -24.12
CA VAL A 470 16.24 31.66 -23.90
C VAL A 470 15.09 31.67 -24.89
N PRO A 471 15.00 30.73 -25.87
CA PRO A 471 14.08 30.86 -27.00
C PRO A 471 12.60 30.84 -26.62
N SER A 472 12.19 29.88 -25.79
CA SER A 472 10.79 29.66 -25.41
C SER A 472 10.66 29.18 -23.97
N SER A 473 9.63 29.68 -23.27
CA SER A 473 9.41 29.40 -21.86
C SER A 473 8.40 28.28 -21.59
N LEU A 474 7.39 28.11 -22.44
CA LEU A 474 6.43 27.00 -22.34
C LEU A 474 6.64 26.03 -23.49
N ASN A 475 6.95 24.78 -23.18
CA ASN A 475 7.37 23.81 -24.18
C ASN A 475 6.76 22.44 -23.96
N VAL A 476 6.82 21.61 -24.99
CA VAL A 476 6.54 20.17 -24.95
C VAL A 476 7.79 19.40 -25.37
N ILE A 477 8.00 18.24 -24.73
CA ILE A 477 9.07 17.33 -25.13
C ILE A 477 8.71 16.67 -26.46
N THR A 478 9.66 16.58 -27.37
CA THR A 478 9.49 15.91 -28.66
C THR A 478 10.21 14.56 -28.68
N ASP A 479 9.90 13.72 -29.67
CA ASP A 479 10.60 12.44 -29.91
C ASP A 479 11.98 12.62 -30.59
N ARG A 480 12.37 13.86 -30.91
CA ARG A 480 13.67 14.17 -31.53
C ARG A 480 14.71 14.39 -30.45
N ASN A 481 15.89 13.81 -30.61
CA ASN A 481 17.01 13.97 -29.68
C ASN A 481 18.12 14.83 -30.30
N GLY A 482 18.68 15.73 -29.48
CA GLY A 482 19.93 16.41 -29.75
C GLY A 482 21.07 15.90 -28.86
N PRO A 483 22.29 16.43 -29.02
CA PRO A 483 23.46 16.04 -28.22
C PRO A 483 23.29 16.31 -26.71
N GLY A 484 22.41 17.25 -26.34
CA GLY A 484 22.09 17.56 -24.95
C GLY A 484 20.96 16.72 -24.34
N GLY A 485 20.14 16.03 -25.13
CA GLY A 485 18.92 15.34 -24.70
C GLY A 485 17.74 15.55 -25.65
N PRO A 486 16.51 15.16 -25.27
CA PRO A 486 15.30 15.39 -26.06
C PRO A 486 15.08 16.87 -26.37
N LEU A 487 14.71 17.19 -27.61
CA LEU A 487 14.45 18.56 -28.03
C LEU A 487 13.09 19.04 -27.54
N LEU A 488 13.02 20.31 -27.14
CA LEU A 488 11.80 20.99 -26.76
C LEU A 488 11.17 21.72 -27.96
N ALA A 489 9.84 21.67 -28.08
CA ALA A 489 9.08 22.49 -29.01
C ALA A 489 8.22 23.50 -28.24
N PRO A 490 8.22 24.79 -28.62
CA PRO A 490 7.33 25.78 -28.02
C PRO A 490 5.87 25.38 -28.15
N TYR A 491 5.08 25.64 -27.12
CA TYR A 491 3.66 25.35 -27.13
C TYR A 491 2.81 26.63 -27.12
N PRO A 492 1.77 26.73 -27.96
CA PRO A 492 1.41 25.79 -29.05
C PRO A 492 2.39 25.75 -30.22
N ASP A 493 3.07 26.86 -30.50
CA ASP A 493 4.03 27.03 -31.59
C ASP A 493 4.95 28.24 -31.34
N TRP A 494 5.88 28.50 -32.26
CA TRP A 494 6.87 29.59 -32.16
C TRP A 494 6.26 31.00 -32.06
N SER A 495 5.04 31.24 -32.52
CA SER A 495 4.39 32.56 -32.42
C SER A 495 4.13 32.97 -30.96
N TRP A 496 4.11 32.01 -30.05
CA TRP A 496 3.92 32.23 -28.61
C TRP A 496 5.22 32.48 -27.85
N ALA A 497 6.38 32.44 -28.51
CA ALA A 497 7.69 32.61 -27.89
C ALA A 497 8.30 34.02 -28.06
N ASP A 498 7.62 34.93 -28.79
CA ASP A 498 8.09 36.28 -29.09
C ASP A 498 8.01 37.22 -27.86
N VAL A 499 9.17 37.59 -27.32
CA VAL A 499 9.30 38.45 -26.14
C VAL A 499 8.96 39.92 -26.39
N ASN A 500 8.91 40.36 -27.65
CA ASN A 500 8.55 41.74 -27.98
C ASN A 500 7.04 41.92 -28.09
N ASN A 501 6.27 40.83 -28.02
CA ASN A 501 4.83 40.82 -28.11
C ASN A 501 4.21 40.42 -26.76
N CYS A 502 3.68 41.39 -26.00
CA CYS A 502 3.02 41.09 -24.72
C CYS A 502 1.75 40.22 -24.84
N SER A 503 1.25 39.95 -26.04
CA SER A 503 0.22 38.92 -26.27
C SER A 503 0.76 37.49 -26.20
N ALA A 504 2.05 37.28 -26.50
CA ALA A 504 2.74 36.00 -26.40
C ALA A 504 3.17 35.71 -24.95
N ILE A 505 3.86 34.59 -24.72
CA ILE A 505 4.33 34.17 -23.40
C ILE A 505 5.74 34.71 -23.16
N ILE A 506 5.91 35.50 -22.09
CA ILE A 506 7.21 36.05 -21.72
C ILE A 506 8.00 35.04 -20.90
N SER A 507 7.54 34.67 -19.70
CA SER A 507 8.28 33.77 -18.82
C SER A 507 7.35 33.01 -17.88
N VAL A 508 7.48 31.70 -17.84
CA VAL A 508 6.62 30.76 -17.11
C VAL A 508 7.48 29.95 -16.18
N TYR A 509 7.20 30.05 -14.89
CA TYR A 509 7.84 29.20 -13.88
C TYR A 509 7.10 27.88 -13.76
N ARG A 510 5.78 27.92 -13.52
CA ARG A 510 4.96 26.74 -13.27
C ARG A 510 3.62 26.83 -14.00
N VAL A 511 3.06 25.66 -14.29
CA VAL A 511 1.75 25.50 -14.94
C VAL A 511 0.83 24.62 -14.10
N ALA A 512 -0.46 24.65 -14.39
CA ALA A 512 -1.43 23.75 -13.80
C ALA A 512 -2.41 23.22 -14.86
N ILE A 513 -2.68 21.93 -14.83
CA ILE A 513 -3.72 21.31 -15.64
C ILE A 513 -4.86 20.91 -14.73
N ASP A 514 -6.07 21.41 -15.03
CA ASP A 514 -7.27 21.08 -14.27
C ASP A 514 -7.98 19.84 -14.81
N LYS A 515 -9.02 19.41 -14.10
CA LYS A 515 -9.86 18.26 -14.47
C LYS A 515 -10.63 18.43 -15.78
N CYS A 516 -10.56 19.60 -16.42
CA CYS A 516 -11.33 19.98 -17.60
C CYS A 516 -10.47 20.03 -18.86
N ASP A 517 -9.27 19.44 -18.82
CA ASP A 517 -8.29 19.47 -19.91
C ASP A 517 -7.88 20.90 -20.30
N ARG A 518 -7.87 21.84 -19.33
CA ARG A 518 -7.38 23.21 -19.56
C ARG A 518 -5.98 23.37 -18.96
N LEU A 519 -5.06 23.89 -19.77
CA LEU A 519 -3.72 24.26 -19.33
C LEU A 519 -3.72 25.73 -18.90
N TRP A 520 -3.46 25.95 -17.60
CA TRP A 520 -3.30 27.26 -17.00
C TRP A 520 -1.83 27.60 -16.90
N VAL A 521 -1.45 28.65 -17.62
CA VAL A 521 -0.08 29.15 -17.73
C VAL A 521 -0.01 30.48 -16.99
N LEU A 522 0.86 30.56 -15.98
CA LEU A 522 1.17 31.81 -15.30
C LEU A 522 2.40 32.43 -15.95
N ASP A 523 2.18 33.47 -16.73
CA ASP A 523 3.22 34.29 -17.33
C ASP A 523 3.55 35.45 -16.39
N THR A 524 4.80 35.51 -15.93
CA THR A 524 5.28 36.56 -15.01
C THR A 524 5.40 37.92 -15.70
N GLY A 525 5.60 37.94 -17.02
CA GLY A 525 5.96 39.17 -17.74
C GLY A 525 7.39 39.66 -17.46
N VAL A 526 8.20 38.89 -16.73
CA VAL A 526 9.55 39.24 -16.28
C VAL A 526 10.60 38.41 -16.99
N ILE A 527 11.65 39.06 -17.49
CA ILE A 527 12.88 38.40 -17.96
C ILE A 527 13.95 38.55 -16.87
N GLY A 528 14.60 37.46 -16.47
CA GLY A 528 15.46 37.45 -15.29
C GLY A 528 14.63 37.57 -14.01
N ILE A 529 15.00 38.51 -13.13
CA ILE A 529 14.32 38.73 -11.84
C ILE A 529 13.66 40.10 -11.79
N THR A 530 14.26 41.13 -12.39
CA THR A 530 13.85 42.54 -12.21
C THR A 530 13.40 43.23 -13.48
N ASN A 531 13.61 42.64 -14.66
CA ASN A 531 13.27 43.27 -15.94
C ASN A 531 11.82 42.95 -16.32
N HIS A 532 10.89 43.78 -15.85
CA HIS A 532 9.48 43.73 -16.21
C HIS A 532 9.27 44.23 -17.65
N VAL A 533 8.96 43.31 -18.56
CA VAL A 533 8.73 43.61 -19.98
C VAL A 533 7.24 43.76 -20.28
N CYS A 534 6.39 42.97 -19.63
CA CYS A 534 4.94 42.98 -19.80
C CYS A 534 4.23 42.80 -18.45
N PRO A 535 2.93 43.14 -18.36
CA PRO A 535 2.11 42.77 -17.20
C PRO A 535 2.03 41.25 -17.01
N ALA A 536 1.99 40.79 -15.76
CA ALA A 536 1.76 39.39 -15.43
C ALA A 536 0.36 38.96 -15.89
N LYS A 537 0.23 37.73 -16.39
CA LYS A 537 -1.03 37.24 -16.94
C LYS A 537 -1.23 35.74 -16.77
N LEU A 538 -2.50 35.34 -16.64
CA LEU A 538 -2.92 33.95 -16.82
C LEU A 538 -3.32 33.73 -18.28
N VAL A 539 -2.71 32.74 -18.91
CA VAL A 539 -3.04 32.28 -20.26
C VAL A 539 -3.62 30.87 -20.16
N VAL A 540 -4.82 30.68 -20.69
CA VAL A 540 -5.56 29.42 -20.58
C VAL A 540 -5.75 28.80 -21.95
N PHE A 541 -5.24 27.59 -22.15
CA PHE A 541 -5.40 26.82 -23.38
C PHE A 541 -6.34 25.64 -23.18
N ASP A 542 -7.13 25.33 -24.20
CA ASP A 542 -7.78 24.04 -24.33
C ASP A 542 -6.77 23.03 -24.85
N LEU A 543 -6.45 21.99 -24.06
CA LEU A 543 -5.48 20.97 -24.46
C LEU A 543 -5.99 20.06 -25.57
N ARG A 544 -7.30 19.98 -25.81
CA ARG A 544 -7.87 19.15 -26.87
C ARG A 544 -7.68 19.76 -28.25
N THR A 545 -7.68 21.09 -28.32
CA THR A 545 -7.59 21.84 -29.58
C THR A 545 -6.30 22.65 -29.69
N SER A 546 -5.51 22.74 -28.61
CA SER A 546 -4.35 23.61 -28.46
C SER A 546 -4.63 25.08 -28.73
N ARG A 547 -5.89 25.52 -28.56
CA ARG A 547 -6.31 26.92 -28.79
C ARG A 547 -6.40 27.70 -27.50
N LEU A 548 -6.13 29.00 -27.60
CA LEU A 548 -6.34 29.95 -26.52
C LEU A 548 -7.83 30.03 -26.18
N LEU A 549 -8.17 29.80 -24.91
CA LEU A 549 -9.51 30.02 -24.36
C LEU A 549 -9.65 31.41 -23.75
N ARG A 550 -8.64 31.82 -22.96
CA ARG A 550 -8.69 33.07 -22.22
C ARG A 550 -7.30 33.62 -21.95
N ARG A 551 -7.21 34.94 -21.96
CA ARG A 551 -6.07 35.72 -21.45
C ARG A 551 -6.60 36.65 -20.38
N ILE A 552 -5.97 36.64 -19.21
CA ILE A 552 -6.41 37.40 -18.04
C ILE A 552 -5.19 38.14 -17.51
N GLU A 553 -5.18 39.46 -17.63
CA GLU A 553 -4.14 40.31 -17.05
C GLU A 553 -4.32 40.39 -15.53
N ILE A 554 -3.21 40.28 -14.79
CA ILE A 554 -3.19 40.40 -13.33
C ILE A 554 -2.87 41.87 -13.01
N PRO A 555 -3.78 42.61 -12.34
CA PRO A 555 -3.55 44.01 -12.02
C PRO A 555 -2.27 44.23 -11.20
N LYS A 556 -1.54 45.33 -11.47
CA LYS A 556 -0.25 45.59 -10.81
C LYS A 556 -0.41 45.68 -9.28
N ASP A 557 -1.47 46.32 -8.80
CA ASP A 557 -1.78 46.52 -7.38
C ASP A 557 -1.99 45.22 -6.59
N VAL A 558 -2.33 44.11 -7.25
CA VAL A 558 -2.37 42.78 -6.63
C VAL A 558 -1.12 41.95 -6.89
N ALA A 559 -0.43 42.21 -8.01
CA ALA A 559 0.75 41.48 -8.43
C ALA A 559 2.00 41.85 -7.61
N THR A 560 2.09 43.08 -7.10
CA THR A 560 3.19 43.55 -6.26
C THR A 560 2.74 43.83 -4.83
N ASN A 561 3.69 43.82 -3.91
CA ASN A 561 3.50 44.25 -2.54
C ASN A 561 3.36 45.79 -2.50
N SER A 562 2.29 46.30 -1.90
CA SER A 562 2.00 47.73 -1.86
C SER A 562 3.06 48.58 -1.15
N THR A 563 3.86 47.97 -0.28
CA THR A 563 4.88 48.65 0.52
C THR A 563 6.25 48.63 -0.15
N THR A 564 6.64 47.51 -0.77
CA THR A 564 7.98 47.34 -1.38
C THR A 564 7.99 47.50 -2.90
N ASP A 565 6.83 47.54 -3.55
CA ASP A 565 6.61 47.42 -5.01
C ASP A 565 7.34 46.22 -5.65
N GLN A 566 7.69 45.20 -4.84
CA GLN A 566 8.28 43.95 -5.30
C GLN A 566 7.21 42.88 -5.52
N GLY A 567 7.41 42.00 -6.48
CA GLY A 567 6.47 40.91 -6.77
C GLY A 567 6.93 40.02 -7.92
N LEU A 568 6.88 38.70 -7.69
CA LEU A 568 7.22 37.68 -8.67
C LEU A 568 6.28 36.47 -8.53
N LEU A 569 5.32 36.36 -9.44
CA LEU A 569 4.24 35.39 -9.39
C LEU A 569 4.65 34.07 -10.04
N ILE A 570 4.96 33.02 -9.27
CA ILE A 570 5.60 31.81 -9.84
C ILE A 570 4.81 30.52 -9.77
N THR A 571 3.81 30.39 -8.88
CA THR A 571 3.10 29.12 -8.67
C THR A 571 1.59 29.28 -8.79
N PRO A 572 0.95 28.85 -9.88
CA PRO A 572 -0.50 28.73 -9.96
C PRO A 572 -0.98 27.37 -9.42
N VAL A 573 -2.05 27.36 -8.64
CA VAL A 573 -2.81 26.16 -8.26
C VAL A 573 -4.28 26.39 -8.60
N VAL A 574 -4.87 25.46 -9.35
CA VAL A 574 -6.21 25.61 -9.93
C VAL A 574 -7.21 24.68 -9.24
N GLN A 575 -8.32 25.24 -8.76
CA GLN A 575 -9.45 24.51 -8.20
C GLN A 575 -10.67 24.71 -9.08
N THR A 576 -11.22 23.62 -9.63
CA THR A 576 -12.36 23.68 -10.55
C THR A 576 -13.57 22.91 -10.01
N PHE A 577 -14.72 23.56 -10.00
CA PHE A 577 -16.00 23.05 -9.50
C PHE A 577 -17.01 22.83 -10.64
N GLY A 578 -18.00 21.97 -10.37
CA GLY A 578 -19.01 21.58 -11.35
C GLY A 578 -18.51 20.52 -12.35
N HIS A 579 -19.45 19.86 -13.04
CA HIS A 579 -19.15 18.93 -14.12
C HIS A 579 -18.75 19.66 -15.41
N ASN A 580 -19.37 20.83 -15.66
CA ASN A 580 -19.08 21.67 -16.82
C ASN A 580 -18.05 22.77 -16.52
N CYS A 581 -17.29 22.64 -15.43
CA CYS A 581 -16.19 23.55 -15.09
C CYS A 581 -16.65 25.01 -14.86
N GLU A 582 -17.87 25.16 -14.34
CA GLU A 582 -18.62 26.41 -14.20
C GLU A 582 -17.92 27.44 -13.33
N LYS A 583 -17.20 26.98 -12.29
CA LYS A 583 -16.48 27.84 -11.35
C LYS A 583 -15.05 27.38 -11.21
N THR A 584 -14.12 28.30 -11.42
CA THR A 584 -12.68 28.03 -11.30
C THR A 584 -12.03 29.10 -10.46
N ILE A 585 -11.19 28.66 -9.53
CA ILE A 585 -10.42 29.54 -8.66
C ILE A 585 -8.94 29.22 -8.85
N VAL A 586 -8.12 30.26 -8.91
CA VAL A 586 -6.67 30.14 -9.05
C VAL A 586 -5.99 30.80 -7.86
N TYR A 587 -5.12 30.06 -7.20
CA TYR A 587 -4.25 30.53 -6.14
C TYR A 587 -2.86 30.74 -6.72
N ILE A 588 -2.27 31.92 -6.52
CA ILE A 588 -0.99 32.30 -7.12
C ILE A 588 -0.05 32.76 -6.02
N ALA A 589 1.08 32.06 -5.87
CA ALA A 589 2.12 32.44 -4.92
C ALA A 589 3.01 33.54 -5.50
N ASP A 590 3.21 34.59 -4.70
CA ASP A 590 4.17 35.66 -4.93
C ASP A 590 5.37 35.48 -4.00
N VAL A 591 6.50 35.02 -4.56
CA VAL A 591 7.70 34.70 -3.78
C VAL A 591 8.46 35.93 -3.31
N ASP A 592 8.36 37.05 -4.01
CA ASP A 592 9.18 38.24 -3.75
C ASP A 592 8.37 39.31 -2.99
N GLY A 593 7.07 39.41 -3.25
CA GLY A 593 6.16 40.26 -2.49
C GLY A 593 5.55 39.61 -1.24
N TYR A 594 5.86 38.34 -0.98
CA TYR A 594 5.39 37.53 0.16
C TYR A 594 3.87 37.50 0.32
N GLY A 595 3.17 37.12 -0.75
CA GLY A 595 1.71 37.15 -0.80
C GLY A 595 1.06 36.00 -1.55
N LEU A 596 -0.23 35.81 -1.30
CA LEU A 596 -1.07 34.86 -2.04
C LEU A 596 -2.16 35.61 -2.80
N ILE A 597 -2.17 35.51 -4.12
CA ILE A 597 -3.23 36.09 -4.96
C ILE A 597 -4.29 35.03 -5.22
N VAL A 598 -5.55 35.44 -5.08
CA VAL A 598 -6.73 34.60 -5.36
C VAL A 598 -7.51 35.21 -6.50
N TYR A 599 -7.65 34.45 -7.59
CA TYR A 599 -8.54 34.77 -8.70
C TYR A 599 -9.79 33.91 -8.62
N ASN A 600 -10.98 34.52 -8.56
CA ASN A 600 -12.25 33.80 -8.38
C ASN A 600 -13.03 33.52 -9.69
N GLY A 601 -12.45 33.87 -10.85
CA GLY A 601 -13.10 33.80 -12.16
C GLY A 601 -13.52 35.16 -12.74
N SER A 602 -13.57 36.21 -11.91
CA SER A 602 -13.89 37.58 -12.32
C SER A 602 -12.95 38.64 -11.74
N SER A 603 -12.52 38.51 -10.49
CA SER A 603 -11.66 39.46 -9.79
C SER A 603 -10.47 38.81 -9.10
N PHE A 604 -9.46 39.63 -8.79
CA PHE A 604 -8.29 39.25 -8.03
C PHE A 604 -8.34 39.85 -6.62
N ARG A 605 -7.76 39.14 -5.66
CA ARG A 605 -7.53 39.61 -4.29
C ARG A 605 -6.14 39.16 -3.83
N ARG A 606 -5.37 40.06 -3.24
CA ARG A 606 -4.11 39.73 -2.58
C ARG A 606 -4.34 39.45 -1.09
N LEU A 607 -3.74 38.40 -0.56
CA LEU A 607 -3.71 38.04 0.84
C LEU A 607 -2.28 38.16 1.38
N THR A 608 -2.15 38.63 2.61
CA THR A 608 -0.89 38.78 3.32
C THR A 608 -0.98 38.08 4.67
N SER A 609 0.08 37.40 5.08
CA SER A 609 0.18 36.69 6.36
C SER A 609 1.65 36.41 6.65
N SER A 610 2.03 36.40 7.92
CA SER A 610 3.38 36.00 8.33
C SER A 610 3.73 34.56 7.91
N ALA A 611 2.73 33.73 7.62
CA ALA A 611 2.93 32.40 7.07
C ALA A 611 3.53 32.40 5.64
N PHE A 612 3.48 33.54 4.92
CA PHE A 612 4.00 33.70 3.57
C PHE A 612 5.39 34.34 3.52
N ASP A 613 5.83 34.95 4.63
CA ASP A 613 7.06 35.73 4.70
C ASP A 613 8.31 34.84 4.61
N ALA A 614 9.39 35.40 4.08
CA ALA A 614 10.71 34.78 4.15
C ALA A 614 11.24 34.75 5.60
N ASP A 615 11.96 33.69 5.96
CA ASP A 615 12.67 33.58 7.24
C ASP A 615 14.19 33.55 7.00
N LEU A 616 14.82 34.70 7.26
CA LEU A 616 16.24 34.93 6.98
C LEU A 616 17.17 33.96 7.73
N ARG A 617 16.70 33.29 8.78
CA ARG A 617 17.48 32.26 9.48
C ARG A 617 17.83 31.08 8.58
N TYR A 618 17.04 30.81 7.54
CA TYR A 618 17.18 29.66 6.66
C TYR A 618 17.34 30.05 5.17
N GLU A 619 17.91 31.24 4.90
CA GLU A 619 18.18 31.71 3.53
C GLU A 619 19.35 30.99 2.84
N ASN A 620 20.21 30.34 3.61
CA ASN A 620 21.35 29.57 3.10
C ASN A 620 20.92 28.13 2.76
N TYR A 621 21.19 27.73 1.52
CA TYR A 621 20.95 26.37 1.02
C TYR A 621 22.26 25.69 0.77
N THR A 622 22.40 24.43 1.19
CA THR A 622 23.59 23.62 0.90
C THR A 622 23.18 22.33 0.22
N ILE A 623 23.54 22.19 -1.05
CA ILE A 623 23.26 20.98 -1.84
C ILE A 623 24.59 20.44 -2.33
N GLU A 624 24.89 19.18 -1.99
CA GLU A 624 26.12 18.49 -2.40
C GLU A 624 27.41 19.31 -2.15
N GLY A 625 27.46 20.04 -1.03
CA GLY A 625 28.61 20.83 -0.61
C GLY A 625 28.74 22.22 -1.22
N GLN A 626 27.80 22.63 -2.09
CA GLN A 626 27.74 24.00 -2.61
C GLN A 626 26.67 24.80 -1.87
N THR A 627 27.03 25.99 -1.41
CA THR A 627 26.12 26.90 -0.70
C THR A 627 25.72 28.09 -1.58
N PHE A 628 24.44 28.44 -1.55
CA PHE A 628 23.89 29.63 -2.20
C PHE A 628 22.77 30.22 -1.33
N GLN A 629 22.41 31.48 -1.61
CA GLN A 629 21.36 32.19 -0.89
C GLN A 629 20.12 32.39 -1.77
N LEU A 630 18.94 32.20 -1.18
CA LEU A 630 17.67 32.65 -1.74
C LEU A 630 16.82 33.22 -0.60
N THR A 631 16.11 34.31 -0.86
CA THR A 631 15.23 34.97 0.09
C THR A 631 13.78 34.97 -0.41
N ASP A 632 13.33 33.79 -0.83
CA ASP A 632 11.98 33.60 -1.36
C ASP A 632 10.99 33.32 -0.22
N GLY A 633 9.80 33.92 -0.31
CA GLY A 633 8.65 33.66 0.57
C GLY A 633 7.83 32.45 0.10
N VAL A 634 6.50 32.58 0.18
CA VAL A 634 5.55 31.48 -0.14
C VAL A 634 5.82 30.85 -1.51
N VAL A 635 6.04 29.54 -1.52
CA VAL A 635 6.34 28.76 -2.70
C VAL A 635 5.74 27.35 -2.60
N GLY A 636 5.70 26.65 -3.73
CA GLY A 636 5.53 25.21 -3.73
C GLY A 636 4.20 24.82 -3.11
N MET A 637 3.12 25.15 -3.81
CA MET A 637 1.76 24.95 -3.32
C MET A 637 1.14 23.66 -3.87
N ALA A 638 0.34 22.98 -3.07
CA ALA A 638 -0.43 21.82 -3.49
C ALA A 638 -1.82 21.82 -2.86
N LEU A 639 -2.86 21.68 -3.69
CA LEU A 639 -4.24 21.59 -3.24
C LEU A 639 -4.66 20.14 -3.07
N SER A 640 -5.07 19.75 -1.86
CA SER A 640 -5.72 18.48 -1.61
C SER A 640 -7.17 18.54 -2.08
N GLN A 641 -7.52 17.67 -3.03
CA GLN A 641 -8.91 17.50 -3.47
C GLN A 641 -9.78 16.80 -2.42
N MET A 642 -9.15 16.10 -1.47
CA MET A 642 -9.84 15.36 -0.41
C MET A 642 -10.36 16.30 0.68
N THR A 643 -9.52 17.23 1.14
CA THR A 643 -9.81 18.09 2.29
C THR A 643 -10.10 19.54 1.91
N GLY A 644 -9.73 19.95 0.69
CA GLY A 644 -9.75 21.35 0.29
C GLY A 644 -8.68 22.20 0.98
N LEU A 645 -7.63 21.58 1.52
CA LEU A 645 -6.46 22.28 2.07
C LEU A 645 -5.47 22.64 0.96
N LEU A 646 -5.04 23.90 0.95
CA LEU A 646 -3.92 24.36 0.14
C LEU A 646 -2.66 24.33 1.01
N HIS A 647 -1.78 23.37 0.75
CA HIS A 647 -0.49 23.20 1.44
C HIS A 647 0.56 24.09 0.80
N PHE A 648 1.44 24.69 1.61
CA PHE A 648 2.50 25.59 1.19
C PHE A 648 3.58 25.72 2.29
N ASN A 649 4.68 26.40 1.98
CA ASN A 649 5.62 26.95 2.96
C ASN A 649 6.30 28.15 2.33
N SER A 650 6.99 28.93 3.15
CA SER A 650 8.01 29.86 2.66
C SER A 650 9.27 29.08 2.26
N MET A 651 9.88 29.40 1.11
CA MET A 651 11.05 28.69 0.60
C MET A 651 12.19 28.71 1.62
N THR A 652 12.33 29.83 2.33
CA THR A 652 13.32 30.06 3.40
C THR A 652 12.81 29.64 4.78
N SER A 653 12.02 28.59 4.89
CA SER A 653 11.52 28.12 6.19
C SER A 653 11.59 26.61 6.34
N HIS A 654 11.61 26.18 7.60
CA HIS A 654 11.41 24.79 7.99
C HIS A 654 9.95 24.48 8.35
N ASN A 655 9.06 25.43 8.12
CA ASN A 655 7.63 25.26 8.41
C ASN A 655 6.95 24.45 7.31
N LEU A 656 5.90 23.74 7.68
CA LEU A 656 4.97 23.13 6.75
C LEU A 656 3.57 23.64 7.05
N ASN A 657 3.02 24.43 6.14
CA ASN A 657 1.79 25.18 6.35
C ASN A 657 0.67 24.67 5.45
N ALA A 658 -0.57 24.90 5.87
CA ALA A 658 -1.74 24.73 5.04
C ALA A 658 -2.78 25.81 5.35
N LEU A 659 -3.68 26.06 4.41
CA LEU A 659 -4.86 26.90 4.64
C LEU A 659 -6.12 26.24 4.10
N ARG A 660 -7.26 26.53 4.72
CA ARG A 660 -8.57 26.08 4.22
C ARG A 660 -9.02 26.98 3.07
N THR A 661 -9.34 26.37 1.92
CA THR A 661 -9.81 27.12 0.74
C THR A 661 -11.29 27.52 0.81
N LYS A 662 -12.11 26.80 1.59
CA LYS A 662 -13.57 27.03 1.66
C LYS A 662 -13.97 28.48 2.04
N PRO A 663 -13.35 29.15 3.02
CA PRO A 663 -13.62 30.55 3.32
C PRO A 663 -13.34 31.48 2.13
N LEU A 664 -12.26 31.23 1.39
CA LEU A 664 -11.88 32.03 0.22
C LEU A 664 -12.94 31.99 -0.89
N LEU A 665 -13.75 30.93 -0.96
CA LEU A 665 -14.86 30.82 -1.94
C LEU A 665 -15.96 31.88 -1.73
N ARG A 666 -16.05 32.43 -0.52
CA ARG A 666 -17.03 33.44 -0.08
C ARG A 666 -16.43 34.83 0.06
N GLY A 667 -15.12 34.98 -0.13
CA GLY A 667 -14.40 36.23 0.11
C GLY A 667 -14.03 36.46 1.58
N ASP A 668 -14.10 35.43 2.43
CA ASP A 668 -13.68 35.50 3.83
C ASP A 668 -12.15 35.33 3.95
N GLU A 669 -11.58 35.59 5.14
CA GLU A 669 -10.20 35.22 5.48
C GLU A 669 -10.06 33.71 5.71
N PRO A 670 -8.96 33.07 5.29
CA PRO A 670 -8.76 31.64 5.49
C PRO A 670 -8.27 31.33 6.92
N GLU A 671 -8.57 30.12 7.36
CA GLU A 671 -7.93 29.54 8.55
C GLU A 671 -6.59 28.91 8.15
N TYR A 672 -5.53 29.26 8.89
CA TYR A 672 -4.18 28.74 8.70
C TYR A 672 -3.88 27.61 9.68
N ILE A 673 -3.19 26.58 9.17
CA ILE A 673 -2.67 25.45 9.94
C ILE A 673 -1.15 25.50 9.77
N VAL A 674 -0.42 25.71 10.86
CA VAL A 674 1.03 25.93 10.85
C VAL A 674 1.71 24.78 11.57
N GLY A 675 2.58 24.07 10.86
CA GLY A 675 3.56 23.16 11.44
C GLY A 675 4.90 23.88 11.56
N GLU A 676 5.21 24.41 12.74
CA GLU A 676 6.43 25.19 13.00
C GLU A 676 7.67 24.30 13.16
N ASP A 677 8.76 24.63 12.44
CA ASP A 677 10.06 23.92 12.45
C ASP A 677 9.94 22.39 12.34
N VAL A 678 8.98 21.95 11.51
CA VAL A 678 8.66 20.54 11.30
C VAL A 678 9.66 19.85 10.38
N LEU A 679 10.19 20.59 9.41
CA LEU A 679 11.16 20.12 8.42
C LEU A 679 12.59 20.30 8.95
N TRP A 680 13.53 19.44 8.55
CA TRP A 680 14.95 19.57 8.90
C TRP A 680 15.80 20.25 7.82
N THR A 681 15.14 20.66 6.73
CA THR A 681 15.66 21.47 5.64
C THR A 681 14.46 22.12 4.94
N GLN A 682 14.72 23.12 4.12
CA GLN A 682 13.75 23.79 3.29
C GLN A 682 13.01 22.81 2.36
N ALA A 683 11.73 23.10 2.09
CA ALA A 683 10.93 22.36 1.13
C ALA A 683 10.66 23.20 -0.13
N SER A 684 10.85 22.58 -1.29
CA SER A 684 10.64 23.20 -2.60
C SER A 684 9.22 22.94 -3.13
N ALA A 685 9.08 22.28 -4.28
CA ALA A 685 7.81 21.95 -4.91
C ALA A 685 6.95 20.99 -4.07
N LYS A 686 5.64 21.01 -4.31
CA LYS A 686 4.66 20.09 -3.68
C LYS A 686 3.69 19.52 -4.67
N ALA A 687 3.15 18.36 -4.32
CA ALA A 687 1.99 17.77 -4.97
C ALA A 687 1.11 17.04 -3.97
N ALA A 688 -0.18 16.94 -4.26
CA ALA A 688 -1.15 16.26 -3.41
C ALA A 688 -1.75 15.06 -4.14
N SER A 689 -1.86 13.92 -3.45
CA SER A 689 -2.58 12.74 -3.94
C SER A 689 -4.08 12.84 -3.64
N ARG A 690 -4.87 12.06 -4.38
CA ARG A 690 -6.31 11.89 -4.14
C ARG A 690 -6.60 11.26 -2.77
N THR A 691 -5.63 10.54 -2.21
CA THR A 691 -5.74 9.86 -0.92
C THR A 691 -5.24 10.72 0.25
N GLY A 692 -4.96 12.00 0.02
CA GLY A 692 -4.48 12.90 1.08
C GLY A 692 -3.01 12.71 1.47
N ALA A 693 -2.17 12.13 0.60
CA ALA A 693 -0.73 12.17 0.77
C ALA A 693 -0.17 13.44 0.11
N ILE A 694 0.58 14.25 0.87
CA ILE A 694 1.22 15.47 0.39
C ILE A 694 2.71 15.18 0.22
N PHE A 695 3.23 15.38 -0.99
CA PHE A 695 4.63 15.18 -1.36
C PHE A 695 5.36 16.51 -1.43
N PHE A 696 6.63 16.53 -1.04
CA PHE A 696 7.48 17.70 -1.11
C PHE A 696 8.96 17.33 -1.27
N GLY A 697 9.70 18.15 -2.02
CA GLY A 697 11.16 18.00 -2.17
C GLY A 697 11.90 18.64 -1.00
N LEU A 698 12.76 17.88 -0.33
CA LEU A 698 13.64 18.34 0.76
C LEU A 698 15.00 18.73 0.17
N VAL A 699 15.35 20.01 0.26
CA VAL A 699 16.43 20.60 -0.56
C VAL A 699 17.80 20.07 -0.16
N SER A 700 18.25 20.33 1.07
CA SER A 700 19.60 19.93 1.51
C SER A 700 19.72 18.41 1.76
N ASP A 701 18.59 17.69 1.86
CA ASP A 701 18.57 16.24 2.02
C ASP A 701 18.64 15.49 0.67
N THR A 702 18.44 16.18 -0.45
CA THR A 702 18.37 15.61 -1.82
C THR A 702 17.35 14.48 -1.93
N SER A 703 16.15 14.72 -1.39
CA SER A 703 15.12 13.70 -1.24
C SER A 703 13.71 14.23 -1.49
N ILE A 704 12.77 13.31 -1.71
CA ILE A 704 11.34 13.58 -1.72
C ILE A 704 10.76 12.91 -0.47
N ALA A 705 9.99 13.68 0.29
CA ALA A 705 9.27 13.23 1.46
C ALA A 705 7.76 13.36 1.27
N CYS A 706 7.02 12.76 2.20
CA CYS A 706 5.58 12.89 2.25
C CYS A 706 5.05 13.01 3.68
N ILE A 707 3.81 13.46 3.80
CA ILE A 707 2.98 13.39 5.00
C ILE A 707 1.53 13.05 4.62
N SER A 708 0.80 12.39 5.52
CA SER A 708 -0.63 12.15 5.34
C SER A 708 -1.46 13.23 6.02
N GLU A 709 -2.50 13.73 5.34
CA GLU A 709 -3.49 14.64 5.93
C GLU A 709 -4.35 14.00 7.02
N HIS A 710 -4.31 12.67 7.16
CA HIS A 710 -4.94 11.96 8.27
C HIS A 710 -4.14 12.03 9.58
N ARG A 711 -3.00 12.71 9.57
CA ARG A 711 -2.08 12.87 10.70
C ARG A 711 -1.82 14.35 10.95
N SER A 712 -1.39 14.66 12.17
CA SER A 712 -0.92 16.00 12.54
C SER A 712 0.35 16.38 11.76
N LEU A 713 0.50 17.68 11.45
CA LEU A 713 1.69 18.26 10.82
C LEU A 713 2.86 18.29 11.81
N GLU A 714 3.45 17.13 12.05
CA GLU A 714 4.56 16.94 12.99
C GLU A 714 5.67 16.13 12.34
N ARG A 715 6.92 16.39 12.75
CA ARG A 715 8.11 15.75 12.17
C ARG A 715 8.05 14.22 12.20
N ARG A 716 7.50 13.64 13.27
CA ARG A 716 7.34 12.18 13.42
C ARG A 716 6.41 11.55 12.38
N ASN A 717 5.58 12.32 11.69
CA ASN A 717 4.64 11.83 10.70
C ASN A 717 5.18 11.98 9.26
N ILE A 718 6.33 12.63 9.09
CA ILE A 718 7.01 12.78 7.80
C ILE A 718 7.84 11.55 7.51
N GLU A 719 7.81 11.11 6.25
CA GLU A 719 8.59 9.98 5.76
C GLU A 719 9.33 10.36 4.48
N VAL A 720 10.61 10.01 4.41
CA VAL A 720 11.37 10.09 3.16
C VAL A 720 11.01 8.89 2.28
N ILE A 721 10.56 9.16 1.05
CA ILE A 721 10.10 8.12 0.12
C ILE A 721 11.02 7.88 -1.06
N ALA A 722 11.89 8.84 -1.37
CA ALA A 722 12.94 8.71 -2.37
C ALA A 722 14.12 9.60 -1.97
N LYS A 723 15.36 9.11 -2.10
CA LYS A 723 16.57 9.86 -1.74
C LYS A 723 17.72 9.46 -2.65
N ASN A 724 18.23 10.42 -3.41
CA ASN A 724 19.30 10.16 -4.36
C ASN A 724 20.09 11.46 -4.64
N ARG A 725 21.32 11.49 -4.12
CA ARG A 725 22.25 12.64 -4.21
C ARG A 725 22.63 13.04 -5.65
N GLN A 726 22.41 12.17 -6.63
CA GLN A 726 22.68 12.45 -8.04
C GLN A 726 21.44 12.91 -8.79
N THR A 727 20.30 12.26 -8.57
CA THR A 727 19.09 12.49 -9.37
C THR A 727 18.07 13.43 -8.72
N LEU A 728 18.13 13.67 -7.42
CA LEU A 728 17.16 14.46 -6.65
C LEU A 728 17.78 15.70 -5.97
N GLN A 729 18.79 16.33 -6.59
CA GLN A 729 19.53 17.45 -5.98
C GLN A 729 18.63 18.66 -5.66
N PHE A 730 17.91 19.20 -6.65
CA PHE A 730 16.91 20.23 -6.43
C PHE A 730 15.61 19.87 -7.15
N THR A 731 14.57 19.52 -6.39
CA THR A 731 13.27 19.14 -6.95
C THR A 731 12.44 20.41 -7.19
N SER A 732 12.52 20.99 -8.40
CA SER A 732 11.92 22.29 -8.70
C SER A 732 10.41 22.23 -9.01
N GLY A 733 9.91 21.06 -9.40
CA GLY A 733 8.49 20.83 -9.72
C GLY A 733 8.05 19.41 -9.36
N LEU A 734 6.83 19.29 -8.84
CA LEU A 734 6.18 18.03 -8.50
C LEU A 734 4.73 18.06 -8.97
N LYS A 735 4.25 16.96 -9.57
CA LYS A 735 2.83 16.75 -9.89
C LYS A 735 2.41 15.33 -9.56
N VAL A 736 1.19 15.16 -9.09
CA VAL A 736 0.53 13.85 -9.07
C VAL A 736 -0.41 13.78 -10.28
N LYS A 737 -0.35 12.69 -11.05
CA LYS A 737 -1.20 12.43 -12.21
C LYS A 737 -1.89 11.09 -12.09
N ASP A 738 -3.14 11.01 -12.52
CA ASP A 738 -3.88 9.75 -12.60
C ASP A 738 -3.72 9.13 -13.99
N SER A 739 -3.16 7.92 -14.04
CA SER A 739 -3.04 7.09 -15.23
C SER A 739 -3.71 5.76 -14.95
N HIS A 740 -4.79 5.43 -15.69
CA HIS A 740 -5.47 4.14 -15.60
C HIS A 740 -5.89 3.73 -14.16
N ARG A 741 -6.43 4.69 -13.38
CA ARG A 741 -6.82 4.53 -11.96
C ARG A 741 -5.64 4.37 -11.00
N ARG A 742 -4.40 4.60 -11.42
CA ARG A 742 -3.20 4.61 -10.59
C ARG A 742 -2.56 5.99 -10.59
N GLU A 743 -2.17 6.47 -9.41
CA GLU A 743 -1.48 7.76 -9.29
C GLU A 743 0.04 7.59 -9.54
N GLU A 744 0.59 8.51 -10.32
CA GLU A 744 2.01 8.67 -10.59
C GLU A 744 2.48 10.02 -10.07
N LEU A 745 3.61 10.04 -9.36
CA LEU A 745 4.33 11.23 -8.96
C LEU A 745 5.35 11.56 -10.03
N LEU A 746 5.21 12.72 -10.66
CA LEU A 746 6.19 13.29 -11.58
C LEU A 746 7.03 14.32 -10.83
N ALA A 747 8.34 14.28 -11.03
CA ALA A 747 9.29 15.22 -10.46
C ALA A 747 10.21 15.75 -11.56
N VAL A 748 10.37 17.07 -11.64
CA VAL A 748 11.48 17.67 -12.38
C VAL A 748 12.55 18.06 -11.38
N THR A 749 13.79 17.66 -11.68
CA THR A 749 14.94 17.95 -10.85
C THR A 749 16.02 18.61 -11.67
N ASN A 750 16.67 19.59 -11.07
CA ASN A 750 17.80 20.30 -11.63
C ASN A 750 18.92 20.43 -10.59
N LYS A 751 20.04 21.02 -11.00
CA LYS A 751 21.16 21.33 -10.11
C LYS A 751 21.21 22.84 -9.85
N TYR A 752 20.16 23.38 -9.23
CA TYR A 752 20.01 24.82 -9.03
C TYR A 752 21.24 25.47 -8.37
N GLN A 753 21.87 24.80 -7.41
CA GLN A 753 23.08 25.28 -6.74
C GLN A 753 24.25 25.51 -7.73
N ILE A 754 24.36 24.68 -8.77
CA ILE A 754 25.39 24.81 -9.79
C ILE A 754 25.09 26.02 -10.70
N ALA A 755 23.82 26.19 -11.07
CA ALA A 755 23.38 27.35 -11.84
C ALA A 755 23.57 28.66 -11.05
N ALA A 756 23.23 28.67 -9.77
CA ALA A 756 23.35 29.82 -8.88
C ALA A 756 24.81 30.22 -8.61
N THR A 757 25.72 29.24 -8.52
CA THR A 757 27.17 29.49 -8.31
C THR A 757 27.96 29.67 -9.61
N GLY A 758 27.32 29.55 -10.77
CA GLY A 758 27.98 29.69 -12.08
C GLY A 758 28.94 28.56 -12.44
N THR A 759 28.81 27.37 -11.81
CA THR A 759 29.71 26.22 -12.02
C THR A 759 29.18 25.19 -13.03
N TYR A 760 28.32 25.64 -13.96
CA TYR A 760 27.57 24.79 -14.88
C TYR A 760 28.47 24.10 -15.93
N ASN A 761 28.40 22.77 -16.01
CA ASN A 761 29.11 21.96 -17.01
C ASN A 761 28.12 21.29 -17.97
N THR A 762 28.13 21.70 -19.24
CA THR A 762 27.26 21.15 -20.30
C THR A 762 27.64 19.73 -20.74
N SER A 763 28.73 19.16 -20.22
CA SER A 763 29.12 17.77 -20.50
C SER A 763 28.40 16.76 -19.60
N ASP A 764 27.96 17.20 -18.42
CA ASP A 764 27.30 16.38 -17.40
C ASP A 764 25.78 16.43 -17.54
N VAL A 765 25.08 15.38 -17.09
CA VAL A 765 23.61 15.41 -16.98
C VAL A 765 23.21 16.33 -15.83
N ASN A 766 22.44 17.38 -16.13
CA ASN A 766 22.07 18.46 -15.21
C ASN A 766 20.58 18.52 -14.89
N PHE A 767 19.73 18.03 -15.78
CA PHE A 767 18.28 18.09 -15.61
C PHE A 767 17.66 16.73 -15.82
N ARG A 768 16.64 16.40 -15.03
CA ARG A 768 15.91 15.14 -15.13
C ARG A 768 14.43 15.34 -14.92
N ILE A 769 13.65 14.47 -15.55
CA ILE A 769 12.27 14.22 -15.15
C ILE A 769 12.22 12.78 -14.66
N LEU A 770 11.67 12.59 -13.47
CA LEU A 770 11.47 11.30 -12.84
C LEU A 770 9.99 10.99 -12.66
N ARG A 771 9.66 9.70 -12.62
CA ARG A 771 8.34 9.20 -12.27
C ARG A 771 8.43 8.17 -11.14
N GLY A 772 7.41 8.11 -10.30
CA GLY A 772 7.25 7.04 -9.32
C GLY A 772 5.78 6.70 -9.10
N ASN A 773 5.49 5.44 -8.85
CA ASN A 773 4.12 5.02 -8.55
C ASN A 773 3.77 5.43 -7.12
N VAL A 774 2.78 6.31 -6.96
CA VAL A 774 2.40 6.89 -5.65
C VAL A 774 2.11 5.81 -4.61
N PHE A 775 1.33 4.78 -4.97
CA PHE A 775 1.01 3.70 -4.05
C PHE A 775 2.27 3.01 -3.54
N LYS A 776 3.15 2.55 -4.44
CA LYS A 776 4.44 1.94 -4.07
C LYS A 776 5.30 2.87 -3.21
N LEU A 777 5.34 4.17 -3.54
CA LEU A 777 6.10 5.16 -2.79
C LEU A 777 5.61 5.35 -1.35
N ILE A 778 4.32 5.17 -1.06
CA ILE A 778 3.75 5.39 0.28
C ILE A 778 3.40 4.10 1.06
N THR A 779 3.26 2.93 0.42
CA THR A 779 3.01 1.64 1.12
C THR A 779 4.08 1.37 2.17
N GLY A 780 3.77 0.93 3.40
CA GLY A 780 4.80 0.74 4.43
C GLY A 780 5.32 2.03 5.07
N THR A 781 4.74 3.20 4.76
CA THR A 781 5.10 4.50 5.36
C THR A 781 3.91 5.11 6.10
N ARG A 782 4.16 6.07 7.00
CA ARG A 782 3.08 6.85 7.66
C ARG A 782 2.27 7.75 6.71
N CYS A 783 2.72 7.94 5.47
CA CYS A 783 1.97 8.71 4.47
C CYS A 783 0.78 7.96 3.88
N LEU A 784 0.74 6.64 4.03
CA LEU A 784 -0.43 5.86 3.64
C LEU A 784 -1.58 6.14 4.64
N PRO A 785 -2.81 6.41 4.16
CA PRO A 785 -3.96 6.61 5.03
C PRO A 785 -4.21 5.41 5.97
N PRO A 786 -4.62 5.66 7.23
CA PRO A 786 -5.07 4.60 8.15
C PRO A 786 -6.37 3.92 7.66
N LEU A 787 -6.72 2.77 8.26
CA LEU A 787 -7.94 1.98 7.96
C LEU A 787 -9.23 2.79 8.08
#